data_AF-A0A812NYE3-F1
#
_entry.id   AF-A0A812NYE3-F1
#
_cell.length_a   1.000
_cell.length_b   1.000
_cell.length_c   1.000
_cell.angle_alpha   90.00
_cell.angle_beta   90.00
_cell.angle_gamma   90.00
#
_symmetry.space_group_name_H-M   'P 1'
#
loop_
_entity.id
_entity.type
_entity.pdbx_description
1 polymer ?
#
loop_
_entity_poly.entity_id
_entity_poly.type
_entity_poly.pdbx_seq_one_letter_code
_entity_poly.pdbx_strand_id
1 'polypeptide(L)'
;MSSPDTRNALTGDDQFDDFEQTCRDINNDMSVRCVVLTGAGSAFCAGGNVKDMRDRTGLFSGDPFDQADAYRRGIQRIPRAVHALNVPIIAAVNGPAVGAGCDLATMCDIRIASEKAMFAESFVKLGIIPGDGGAWFLPRAVGYSNACKMAFSGEPVKAAEALQMGLVSEVVEPEDLLTRAIALATSIAANPPHAVRLTKQLMRASENSSLDELLDKSATFQAVCHAEPDHAEAVEAFFEKRPGFSTERLQRLTEVTQAYVDEGKLAGVITMVAREGKIVHFEAVGQRGADDSTPLQKDDLFRIYSMTKPITAAAAMQLYEQGKFALWDPVSKFVPELKNLKVLNADGEQVPAEREMTMRQLLTHTAGFSYGFNPKGDPVDQYYVDAKLWAAKDLDDFAVKLSQIPLKFNPGDQWHYSVAVDVTGLVVQRISGQPFDEYLEEHIFTPLGMQDTFFEVPADKLDRFLPNHYIDPKTRALTQIPEGGTDAMQDYKKVTLFSGGGGLVSSTMDYMKFAEAMRNGGELNGVRILSPKTVNYMRQNHLPASIVAGGNGEQPTLLGATTNGVGFGFGLGFGLVTDAVAAGVLGSNGEFNWGGAAGTVFWIDPVEDVVVVGMIQLMGSPYPFRSDLKIATYQALTESSE
;
A
#
# COMPACT_ATOMS: atom_id res chain seq x y z
N MET A 1 -35.06 -10.61 -12.26
CA MET A 1 -35.09 -9.43 -13.15
C MET A 1 -34.42 -9.63 -14.52
N SER A 2 -33.29 -10.35 -14.63
CA SER A 2 -32.53 -10.42 -15.89
C SER A 2 -33.29 -11.16 -17.00
N SER A 3 -33.76 -10.43 -18.00
CA SER A 3 -34.44 -10.95 -19.19
C SER A 3 -34.18 -10.00 -20.38
N PRO A 4 -32.93 -9.89 -20.86
CA PRO A 4 -32.53 -8.84 -21.81
C PRO A 4 -33.30 -8.90 -23.14
N ASP A 5 -33.73 -10.09 -23.57
CA ASP A 5 -34.53 -10.29 -24.79
C ASP A 5 -35.90 -9.61 -24.73
N THR A 6 -36.49 -9.50 -23.55
CA THR A 6 -37.74 -8.75 -23.29
C THR A 6 -37.45 -7.37 -22.72
N ARG A 7 -36.20 -6.91 -22.75
CA ARG A 7 -35.74 -5.67 -22.13
C ARG A 7 -36.06 -5.60 -20.63
N ASN A 8 -35.85 -6.73 -19.95
CA ASN A 8 -36.08 -6.94 -18.52
C ASN A 8 -37.54 -6.68 -18.09
N ALA A 9 -38.51 -7.11 -18.90
CA ALA A 9 -39.93 -7.00 -18.55
C ALA A 9 -40.26 -7.78 -17.26
N LEU A 10 -41.14 -7.22 -16.43
CA LEU A 10 -41.61 -7.79 -15.16
C LEU A 10 -42.99 -8.40 -15.34
N THR A 11 -43.06 -9.69 -15.70
CA THR A 11 -44.34 -10.37 -15.97
C THR A 11 -44.47 -11.79 -15.44
N GLY A 12 -43.39 -12.41 -14.94
CA GLY A 12 -43.42 -13.79 -14.46
C GLY A 12 -43.48 -13.89 -12.93
N ASP A 13 -44.25 -14.86 -12.42
CA ASP A 13 -44.35 -15.14 -10.98
C ASP A 13 -43.00 -15.48 -10.35
N ASP A 14 -42.15 -16.25 -11.05
CA ASP A 14 -40.78 -16.55 -10.62
C ASP A 14 -39.96 -15.27 -10.37
N GLN A 15 -40.14 -14.23 -11.19
CA GLN A 15 -39.45 -12.95 -11.00
C GLN A 15 -39.92 -12.24 -9.72
N PHE A 16 -41.21 -12.34 -9.39
CA PHE A 16 -41.78 -11.74 -8.19
C PHE A 16 -41.30 -12.47 -6.93
N ASP A 17 -41.27 -13.80 -6.97
CA ASP A 17 -40.75 -14.66 -5.91
C ASP A 17 -39.26 -14.39 -5.66
N ASP A 18 -38.46 -14.29 -6.72
CA ASP A 18 -37.02 -13.98 -6.65
C ASP A 18 -36.77 -12.64 -5.97
N PHE A 19 -37.53 -11.58 -6.34
CA PHE A 19 -37.38 -10.26 -5.73
C PHE A 19 -37.69 -10.30 -4.23
N GLU A 20 -38.79 -10.95 -3.84
CA GLU A 20 -39.18 -11.03 -2.43
C GLU A 20 -38.18 -11.86 -1.62
N GLN A 21 -37.75 -13.01 -2.15
CA GLN A 21 -36.77 -13.88 -1.50
C GLN A 21 -35.41 -13.18 -1.35
N THR A 22 -34.92 -12.54 -2.43
CA THR A 22 -33.66 -11.80 -2.41
C THR A 22 -33.70 -10.68 -1.36
N CYS A 23 -34.81 -9.93 -1.26
CA CYS A 23 -34.93 -8.88 -0.24
C CYS A 23 -34.93 -9.45 1.18
N ARG A 24 -35.56 -10.62 1.41
CA ARG A 24 -35.52 -11.30 2.70
C ARG A 24 -34.10 -11.77 3.04
N ASP A 25 -33.40 -12.36 2.08
CA ASP A 25 -32.04 -12.87 2.27
C ASP A 25 -31.07 -11.73 2.60
N ILE A 26 -31.16 -10.61 1.87
CA ILE A 26 -30.39 -9.39 2.14
C ILE A 26 -30.67 -8.85 3.55
N ASN A 27 -31.92 -8.89 4.01
CA ASN A 27 -32.27 -8.44 5.35
C ASN A 27 -31.72 -9.35 6.46
N ASN A 28 -31.57 -10.65 6.19
CA ASN A 28 -31.05 -11.64 7.13
C ASN A 28 -29.52 -11.73 7.11
N ASP A 29 -28.88 -11.24 6.05
CA ASP A 29 -27.42 -11.23 5.91
C ASP A 29 -26.84 -9.87 6.31
N MET A 30 -26.24 -9.83 7.50
CA MET A 30 -25.58 -8.62 7.99
C MET A 30 -24.37 -8.24 7.14
N SER A 31 -23.71 -9.16 6.43
CA SER A 31 -22.56 -8.85 5.57
C SER A 31 -22.94 -7.97 4.37
N VAL A 32 -24.20 -8.03 3.92
CA VAL A 32 -24.70 -7.11 2.90
C VAL A 32 -24.95 -5.73 3.53
N ARG A 33 -24.31 -4.69 2.97
CA ARG A 33 -24.37 -3.32 3.52
C ARG A 33 -25.09 -2.31 2.62
N CYS A 34 -25.08 -2.53 1.30
CA CYS A 34 -25.76 -1.70 0.31
C CYS A 34 -26.04 -2.55 -0.94
N VAL A 35 -27.10 -2.23 -1.69
CA VAL A 35 -27.52 -2.96 -2.89
C VAL A 35 -27.45 -2.03 -4.11
N VAL A 36 -26.89 -2.53 -5.21
CA VAL A 36 -26.99 -1.86 -6.52
C VAL A 36 -27.89 -2.70 -7.42
N LEU A 37 -28.94 -2.07 -7.96
CA LEU A 37 -29.87 -2.67 -8.90
C LEU A 37 -29.67 -2.04 -10.29
N THR A 38 -29.44 -2.88 -11.30
CA THR A 38 -29.27 -2.46 -12.70
C THR A 38 -30.00 -3.41 -13.64
N GLY A 39 -30.30 -2.96 -14.86
CA GLY A 39 -30.78 -3.84 -15.93
C GLY A 39 -29.63 -4.50 -16.69
N ALA A 40 -29.86 -5.73 -17.14
CA ALA A 40 -28.99 -6.40 -18.12
C ALA A 40 -29.32 -5.92 -19.54
N GLY A 41 -28.30 -5.69 -20.37
CA GLY A 41 -28.48 -5.28 -21.77
C GLY A 41 -28.81 -3.80 -21.95
N SER A 42 -29.73 -3.49 -22.89
CA SER A 42 -29.97 -2.12 -23.39
C SER A 42 -31.06 -1.33 -22.65
N ALA A 43 -31.65 -1.89 -21.60
CA ALA A 43 -32.69 -1.26 -20.81
C ALA A 43 -32.51 -1.56 -19.33
N PHE A 44 -33.01 -0.65 -18.49
CA PHE A 44 -33.18 -0.94 -17.09
C PHE A 44 -34.34 -1.92 -16.94
N CYS A 45 -35.55 -1.51 -17.33
CA CYS A 45 -36.75 -2.34 -17.38
C CYS A 45 -37.79 -1.71 -18.31
N ALA A 46 -38.29 -2.45 -19.28
CA ALA A 46 -39.33 -1.98 -20.21
C ALA A 46 -40.76 -2.05 -19.64
N GLY A 47 -40.93 -2.52 -18.40
CA GLY A 47 -42.22 -2.62 -17.71
C GLY A 47 -42.92 -3.95 -17.91
N GLY A 48 -44.26 -3.93 -18.00
CA GLY A 48 -45.06 -5.11 -18.32
C GLY A 48 -44.99 -5.49 -19.80
N ASN A 49 -45.11 -6.78 -20.10
CA ASN A 49 -45.14 -7.30 -21.46
C ASN A 49 -46.51 -7.05 -22.11
N VAL A 50 -46.53 -6.14 -23.09
CA VAL A 50 -47.75 -5.73 -23.80
C VAL A 50 -48.35 -6.87 -24.64
N LYS A 51 -47.56 -7.89 -25.02
CA LYS A 51 -48.10 -9.07 -25.71
C LYS A 51 -48.99 -9.89 -24.78
N ASP A 52 -48.57 -10.06 -23.53
CA ASP A 52 -49.34 -10.80 -22.52
C ASP A 52 -50.64 -10.04 -22.17
N MET A 53 -50.60 -8.70 -22.18
CA MET A 53 -51.80 -7.86 -22.04
C MET A 53 -52.80 -8.07 -23.18
N ARG A 54 -52.31 -8.05 -24.43
CA ARG A 54 -53.14 -8.26 -25.63
C ARG A 54 -53.75 -9.67 -25.65
N ASP A 55 -52.94 -10.66 -25.30
CA ASP A 55 -53.29 -12.09 -25.37
C ASP A 55 -54.04 -12.55 -24.10
N ARG A 56 -54.14 -11.67 -23.07
CA ARG A 56 -54.81 -11.89 -21.78
C ARG A 56 -54.30 -13.13 -21.06
N THR A 57 -52.96 -13.24 -21.00
CA THR A 57 -52.24 -14.35 -20.36
C THR A 57 -51.57 -13.89 -19.06
N GLY A 58 -51.19 -14.86 -18.22
CA GLY A 58 -50.51 -14.59 -16.95
C GLY A 58 -51.30 -13.64 -16.05
N LEU A 59 -50.65 -12.57 -15.58
CA LEU A 59 -51.22 -11.50 -14.74
C LEU A 59 -52.50 -10.86 -15.33
N PHE A 60 -52.67 -10.92 -16.65
CA PHE A 60 -53.76 -10.26 -17.38
C PHE A 60 -54.93 -11.19 -17.74
N SER A 61 -54.88 -12.44 -17.27
CA SER A 61 -55.93 -13.44 -17.50
C SER A 61 -57.07 -13.34 -16.49
N GLY A 62 -58.20 -14.01 -16.76
CA GLY A 62 -59.35 -14.05 -15.86
C GLY A 62 -60.24 -12.81 -15.89
N ASP A 63 -61.18 -12.75 -14.95
CA ASP A 63 -62.10 -11.63 -14.77
C ASP A 63 -61.46 -10.48 -13.95
N PRO A 64 -62.12 -9.32 -13.77
CA PRO A 64 -61.55 -8.20 -13.03
C PRO A 64 -61.18 -8.51 -11.56
N PHE A 65 -61.87 -9.44 -10.90
CA PHE A 65 -61.53 -9.86 -9.54
C PHE A 65 -60.29 -10.75 -9.53
N ASP A 66 -60.18 -11.68 -10.50
CA ASP A 66 -59.00 -12.51 -10.69
C ASP A 66 -57.76 -11.63 -10.95
N GLN A 67 -57.89 -10.63 -11.84
CA GLN A 67 -56.80 -9.71 -12.17
C GLN A 67 -56.40 -8.86 -10.97
N ALA A 68 -57.36 -8.33 -10.21
CA ALA A 68 -57.06 -7.56 -9.00
C ALA A 68 -56.29 -8.41 -7.98
N ASP A 69 -56.66 -9.68 -7.82
CA ASP A 69 -55.92 -10.61 -6.97
C ASP A 69 -54.56 -10.99 -7.55
N ALA A 70 -54.44 -11.11 -8.87
CA ALA A 70 -53.16 -11.35 -9.55
C ALA A 70 -52.18 -10.18 -9.33
N TYR A 71 -52.63 -8.92 -9.41
CA TYR A 71 -51.79 -7.77 -9.05
C TYR A 71 -51.33 -7.82 -7.58
N ARG A 72 -52.26 -8.08 -6.65
CA ARG A 72 -51.96 -8.16 -5.20
C ARG A 72 -51.02 -9.29 -4.84
N ARG A 73 -51.11 -10.43 -5.53
CA ARG A 73 -50.30 -11.65 -5.29
C ARG A 73 -49.09 -11.78 -6.21
N GLY A 74 -48.98 -10.93 -7.23
CA GLY A 74 -47.88 -10.87 -8.18
C GLY A 74 -47.06 -9.59 -7.99
N ILE A 75 -47.02 -8.74 -9.02
CA ILE A 75 -46.10 -7.61 -9.14
C ILE A 75 -46.10 -6.65 -7.94
N GLN A 76 -47.23 -6.44 -7.25
CA GLN A 76 -47.29 -5.57 -6.06
C GLN A 76 -46.55 -6.14 -4.84
N ARG A 77 -46.01 -7.37 -4.91
CA ARG A 77 -45.07 -7.90 -3.91
C ARG A 77 -43.70 -7.22 -4.00
N ILE A 78 -43.26 -6.83 -5.19
CA ILE A 78 -41.98 -6.12 -5.40
C ILE A 78 -41.91 -4.81 -4.60
N PRO A 79 -42.83 -3.84 -4.73
CA PRO A 79 -42.74 -2.59 -3.98
C PRO A 79 -42.75 -2.80 -2.48
N ARG A 80 -43.50 -3.80 -1.98
CA ARG A 80 -43.50 -4.15 -0.55
C ARG A 80 -42.15 -4.72 -0.10
N ALA A 81 -41.56 -5.62 -0.87
CA ALA A 81 -40.27 -6.22 -0.56
C ALA A 81 -39.14 -5.19 -0.59
N VAL A 82 -39.06 -4.37 -1.64
CA VAL A 82 -38.03 -3.32 -1.78
C VAL A 82 -38.19 -2.26 -0.70
N HIS A 83 -39.42 -1.85 -0.38
CA HIS A 83 -39.69 -0.92 0.72
C HIS A 83 -39.45 -1.53 2.12
N ALA A 84 -39.32 -2.85 2.24
CA ALA A 84 -38.95 -3.54 3.48
C ALA A 84 -37.43 -3.79 3.61
N LEU A 85 -36.61 -3.49 2.59
CA LEU A 85 -35.14 -3.64 2.65
C LEU A 85 -34.52 -2.73 3.71
N ASN A 86 -33.79 -3.27 4.67
CA ASN A 86 -33.13 -2.52 5.73
C ASN A 86 -31.85 -1.82 5.29
N VAL A 87 -31.20 -2.31 4.22
CA VAL A 87 -29.98 -1.72 3.66
C VAL A 87 -30.31 -0.74 2.52
N PRO A 88 -29.54 0.34 2.29
CA PRO A 88 -29.74 1.25 1.17
C PRO A 88 -29.67 0.54 -0.19
N ILE A 89 -30.54 0.93 -1.12
CA ILE A 89 -30.58 0.42 -2.49
C ILE A 89 -30.43 1.55 -3.50
N ILE A 90 -29.52 1.37 -4.46
CA ILE A 90 -29.18 2.31 -5.52
C ILE A 90 -29.64 1.72 -6.86
N ALA A 91 -30.49 2.44 -7.60
CA ALA A 91 -30.76 2.11 -9.00
C ALA A 91 -29.67 2.71 -9.89
N ALA A 92 -28.92 1.85 -10.58
CA ALA A 92 -28.04 2.22 -11.68
C ALA A 92 -28.82 2.04 -13.00
N VAL A 93 -29.40 3.14 -13.50
CA VAL A 93 -30.33 3.12 -14.63
C VAL A 93 -29.55 3.23 -15.95
N ASN A 94 -29.27 2.09 -16.56
CA ASN A 94 -28.44 1.94 -17.77
C ASN A 94 -29.13 2.30 -19.09
N GLY A 95 -30.46 2.40 -19.09
CA GLY A 95 -31.26 2.64 -20.29
C GLY A 95 -32.73 2.88 -19.94
N PRO A 96 -33.67 2.62 -20.87
CA PRO A 96 -35.08 2.88 -20.61
C PRO A 96 -35.64 2.15 -19.38
N ALA A 97 -36.37 2.90 -18.55
CA ALA A 97 -37.14 2.51 -17.39
C ALA A 97 -38.60 2.96 -17.60
N VAL A 98 -39.46 2.04 -18.03
CA VAL A 98 -40.81 2.35 -18.55
C VAL A 98 -41.87 1.57 -17.79
N GLY A 99 -43.00 2.21 -17.47
CA GLY A 99 -44.10 1.60 -16.69
C GLY A 99 -43.57 1.04 -15.38
N ALA A 100 -43.80 -0.25 -15.12
CA ALA A 100 -43.26 -0.94 -13.93
C ALA A 100 -41.73 -0.78 -13.75
N GLY A 101 -40.98 -0.52 -14.82
CA GLY A 101 -39.55 -0.21 -14.73
C GLY A 101 -39.24 1.17 -14.16
N CYS A 102 -40.09 2.16 -14.47
CA CYS A 102 -40.04 3.48 -13.84
C CYS A 102 -40.41 3.36 -12.36
N ASP A 103 -41.49 2.63 -12.04
CA ASP A 103 -41.89 2.32 -10.67
C ASP A 103 -40.73 1.71 -9.89
N LEU A 104 -40.10 0.65 -10.41
CA LEU A 104 -38.97 -0.04 -9.78
C LEU A 104 -37.78 0.90 -9.51
N ALA A 105 -37.46 1.81 -10.44
CA ALA A 105 -36.41 2.79 -10.21
C ALA A 105 -36.78 3.73 -9.04
N THR A 106 -38.03 4.17 -8.96
CA THR A 106 -38.50 5.05 -7.86
C THR A 106 -38.65 4.34 -6.51
N MET A 107 -38.73 3.00 -6.49
CA MET A 107 -38.69 2.21 -5.26
C MET A 107 -37.30 2.21 -4.60
N CYS A 108 -36.24 2.49 -5.37
CA CYS A 108 -34.88 2.57 -4.84
C CYS A 108 -34.66 3.87 -4.04
N ASP A 109 -33.73 3.89 -3.07
CA ASP A 109 -33.51 5.09 -2.26
C ASP A 109 -32.76 6.16 -3.07
N ILE A 110 -31.77 5.73 -3.87
CA ILE A 110 -30.92 6.57 -4.71
C ILE A 110 -31.02 6.10 -6.16
N ARG A 111 -30.94 7.03 -7.12
CA ARG A 111 -30.95 6.73 -8.56
C ARG A 111 -29.81 7.47 -9.25
N ILE A 112 -28.92 6.73 -9.89
CA ILE A 112 -27.89 7.24 -10.79
C ILE A 112 -28.26 6.80 -12.20
N ALA A 113 -28.23 7.72 -13.17
CA ALA A 113 -28.61 7.43 -14.54
C ALA A 113 -27.41 7.54 -15.50
N SER A 114 -27.39 6.66 -16.48
CA SER A 114 -26.59 6.91 -17.69
C SER A 114 -27.18 8.09 -18.48
N GLU A 115 -26.37 8.82 -19.23
CA GLU A 115 -26.86 9.79 -20.22
C GLU A 115 -27.87 9.18 -21.23
N LYS A 116 -27.78 7.87 -21.47
CA LYS A 116 -28.71 7.12 -22.35
C LYS A 116 -30.01 6.72 -21.66
N ALA A 117 -30.17 6.98 -20.37
CA ALA A 117 -31.35 6.62 -19.61
C ALA A 117 -32.58 7.46 -19.99
N MET A 118 -33.74 6.85 -19.81
CA MET A 118 -35.05 7.44 -20.08
C MET A 118 -36.07 6.86 -19.10
N PHE A 119 -36.94 7.69 -18.56
CA PHE A 119 -37.97 7.31 -17.61
C PHE A 119 -39.35 7.63 -18.19
N ALA A 120 -40.31 6.72 -18.09
CA ALA A 120 -41.67 6.98 -18.56
C ALA A 120 -42.72 6.28 -17.70
N GLU A 121 -43.57 7.07 -17.07
CA GLU A 121 -44.76 6.60 -16.35
C GLU A 121 -45.93 6.37 -17.33
N SER A 122 -45.73 5.49 -18.32
CA SER A 122 -46.53 5.47 -19.56
C SER A 122 -47.84 4.68 -19.48
N PHE A 123 -48.30 4.29 -18.29
CA PHE A 123 -49.49 3.45 -18.08
C PHE A 123 -50.75 3.99 -18.80
N VAL A 124 -50.97 5.31 -18.76
CA VAL A 124 -52.14 5.96 -19.39
C VAL A 124 -52.17 5.81 -20.91
N LYS A 125 -51.00 5.65 -21.56
CA LYS A 125 -50.93 5.39 -23.01
C LYS A 125 -51.49 4.02 -23.39
N LEU A 126 -51.56 3.10 -22.42
CA LEU A 126 -52.14 1.77 -22.56
C LEU A 126 -53.53 1.67 -21.91
N GLY A 127 -54.12 2.80 -21.49
CA GLY A 127 -55.45 2.83 -20.86
C GLY A 127 -55.49 2.23 -19.46
N ILE A 128 -54.34 2.15 -18.78
CA ILE A 128 -54.20 1.62 -17.41
C ILE A 128 -53.57 2.67 -16.49
N ILE A 129 -53.45 2.34 -15.22
CA ILE A 129 -52.93 3.22 -14.16
C ILE A 129 -51.57 2.71 -13.65
N PRO A 130 -50.75 3.57 -13.01
CA PRO A 130 -49.50 3.14 -12.35
C PRO A 130 -49.77 2.33 -11.07
N GLY A 131 -50.29 1.12 -11.28
CA GLY A 131 -50.77 0.19 -10.26
C GLY A 131 -49.70 -0.69 -9.64
N ASP A 132 -48.45 -0.63 -10.14
CA ASP A 132 -47.34 -1.46 -9.68
C ASP A 132 -46.55 -0.81 -8.52
N GLY A 133 -46.97 0.38 -8.10
CA GLY A 133 -46.41 1.15 -6.99
C GLY A 133 -46.08 2.60 -7.33
N GLY A 134 -46.01 2.95 -8.62
CA GLY A 134 -45.62 4.28 -9.12
C GLY A 134 -46.46 5.41 -8.56
N ALA A 135 -47.77 5.19 -8.38
CA ALA A 135 -48.66 6.18 -7.74
C ALA A 135 -48.26 6.58 -6.31
N TRP A 136 -47.49 5.73 -5.61
CA TRP A 136 -46.98 6.01 -4.26
C TRP A 136 -45.56 6.59 -4.27
N PHE A 137 -44.65 5.97 -5.03
CA PHE A 137 -43.22 6.31 -5.02
C PHE A 137 -42.88 7.53 -5.87
N LEU A 138 -43.47 7.67 -7.06
CA LEU A 138 -43.11 8.75 -7.98
C LEU A 138 -43.37 10.15 -7.39
N PRO A 139 -44.53 10.45 -6.77
CA PRO A 139 -44.76 11.76 -6.14
C PRO A 139 -43.77 12.11 -5.04
N ARG A 140 -43.22 11.10 -4.35
CA ARG A 140 -42.21 11.26 -3.31
C ARG A 140 -40.82 11.52 -3.90
N ALA A 141 -40.53 10.96 -5.07
CA ALA A 141 -39.27 11.15 -5.76
C ALA A 141 -39.14 12.53 -6.43
N VAL A 142 -40.19 13.02 -7.09
CA VAL A 142 -40.10 14.24 -7.94
C VAL A 142 -41.03 15.37 -7.51
N GLY A 143 -41.83 15.17 -6.46
CA GLY A 143 -42.91 16.07 -6.07
C GLY A 143 -44.18 15.86 -6.90
N TYR A 144 -45.33 16.23 -6.32
CA TYR A 144 -46.65 15.92 -6.87
C TYR A 144 -46.87 16.44 -8.30
N SER A 145 -46.47 17.68 -8.59
CA SER A 145 -46.67 18.30 -9.91
C SER A 145 -45.92 17.56 -11.03
N ASN A 146 -44.64 17.24 -10.79
CA ASN A 146 -43.81 16.50 -11.73
C ASN A 146 -44.32 15.06 -11.93
N ALA A 147 -44.76 14.41 -10.85
CA ALA A 147 -45.37 13.09 -10.93
C ALA A 147 -46.66 13.11 -11.79
N CYS A 148 -47.53 14.11 -11.61
CA CYS A 148 -48.70 14.29 -12.46
C CYS A 148 -48.32 14.54 -13.92
N LYS A 149 -47.29 15.36 -14.20
CA LYS A 149 -46.79 15.60 -15.56
C LYS A 149 -46.38 14.28 -16.22
N MET A 150 -45.59 13.45 -15.54
CA MET A 150 -45.16 12.15 -16.06
C MET A 150 -46.33 11.19 -16.23
N ALA A 151 -47.14 10.99 -15.19
CA ALA A 151 -48.21 10.00 -15.17
C ALA A 151 -49.38 10.33 -16.11
N PHE A 152 -49.77 11.60 -16.25
CA PHE A 152 -50.91 11.98 -17.10
C PHE A 152 -50.54 12.12 -18.57
N SER A 153 -49.31 12.54 -18.86
CA SER A 153 -48.85 12.64 -20.25
C SER A 153 -48.38 11.28 -20.78
N GLY A 154 -47.78 10.44 -19.92
CA GLY A 154 -47.08 9.22 -20.30
C GLY A 154 -45.87 9.47 -21.20
N GLU A 155 -45.38 10.71 -21.28
CA GLU A 155 -44.25 11.09 -22.13
C GLU A 155 -42.91 10.73 -21.48
N PRO A 156 -41.89 10.37 -22.28
CA PRO A 156 -40.57 10.02 -21.76
C PRO A 156 -39.79 11.24 -21.26
N VAL A 157 -39.16 11.09 -20.10
CA VAL A 157 -38.22 12.05 -19.48
C VAL A 157 -36.80 11.53 -19.69
N LYS A 158 -35.93 12.34 -20.29
CA LYS A 158 -34.51 11.99 -20.52
C LYS A 158 -33.66 12.27 -19.28
N ALA A 159 -32.47 11.64 -19.19
CA ALA A 159 -31.57 11.74 -18.03
C ALA A 159 -31.33 13.18 -17.52
N ALA A 160 -31.05 14.14 -18.40
CA ALA A 160 -30.82 15.53 -18.00
C ALA A 160 -32.06 16.21 -17.38
N GLU A 161 -33.26 15.95 -17.91
CA GLU A 161 -34.50 16.46 -17.32
C GLU A 161 -34.83 15.72 -16.01
N ALA A 162 -34.57 14.41 -15.96
CA ALA A 162 -34.73 13.61 -14.74
C ALA A 162 -33.88 14.17 -13.59
N LEU A 163 -32.65 14.63 -13.87
CA LEU A 163 -31.79 15.27 -12.88
C LEU A 163 -32.41 16.60 -12.39
N GLN A 164 -32.90 17.42 -13.31
CA GLN A 164 -33.55 18.70 -12.97
C GLN A 164 -34.83 18.53 -12.14
N MET A 165 -35.57 17.43 -12.35
CA MET A 165 -36.77 17.09 -11.60
C MET A 165 -36.48 16.48 -10.22
N GLY A 166 -35.22 16.18 -9.90
CA GLY A 166 -34.83 15.43 -8.71
C GLY A 166 -35.14 13.93 -8.81
N LEU A 167 -35.52 13.43 -9.99
CA LEU A 167 -35.79 12.01 -10.21
C LEU A 167 -34.51 11.19 -10.08
N VAL A 168 -33.35 11.74 -10.47
CA VAL A 168 -32.05 11.10 -10.29
C VAL A 168 -31.12 12.04 -9.53
N SER A 169 -30.21 11.49 -8.74
CA SER A 169 -29.23 12.29 -7.97
C SER A 169 -28.00 12.64 -8.81
N GLU A 170 -27.70 11.85 -9.83
CA GLU A 170 -26.50 11.98 -10.64
C GLU A 170 -26.74 11.39 -12.05
N VAL A 171 -26.09 12.00 -13.05
CA VAL A 171 -26.06 11.52 -14.44
C VAL A 171 -24.60 11.36 -14.84
N VAL A 172 -24.25 10.22 -15.43
CA VAL A 172 -22.88 9.87 -15.83
C VAL A 172 -22.84 9.24 -17.22
N GLU A 173 -21.63 9.16 -17.79
CA GLU A 173 -21.40 8.43 -19.04
C GLU A 173 -21.79 6.95 -18.90
N PRO A 174 -22.30 6.31 -19.97
CA PRO A 174 -22.78 4.92 -19.92
C PRO A 174 -21.76 3.92 -19.37
N GLU A 175 -20.49 4.06 -19.71
CA GLU A 175 -19.38 3.22 -19.26
C GLU A 175 -19.06 3.36 -17.77
N ASP A 176 -19.34 4.53 -17.19
CA ASP A 176 -19.01 4.86 -15.80
C ASP A 176 -20.13 4.51 -14.82
N LEU A 177 -21.35 4.25 -15.32
CA LEU A 177 -22.55 4.08 -14.50
C LEU A 177 -22.37 3.06 -13.36
N LEU A 178 -21.92 1.85 -13.68
CA LEU A 178 -21.77 0.81 -12.67
C LEU A 178 -20.59 1.10 -11.74
N THR A 179 -19.46 1.57 -12.28
CA THR A 179 -18.29 1.98 -11.49
C THR A 179 -18.69 3.03 -10.46
N ARG A 180 -19.46 4.04 -10.88
CA ARG A 180 -19.93 5.11 -10.02
C ARG A 180 -20.94 4.64 -8.97
N ALA A 181 -21.92 3.83 -9.37
CA ALA A 181 -22.91 3.27 -8.45
C ALA A 181 -22.25 2.36 -7.39
N ILE A 182 -21.27 1.54 -7.80
CA ILE A 182 -20.47 0.71 -6.88
C ILE A 182 -19.64 1.60 -5.98
N ALA A 183 -18.99 2.66 -6.48
CA ALA A 183 -18.21 3.57 -5.65
C ALA A 183 -19.08 4.24 -4.56
N LEU A 184 -20.30 4.67 -4.90
CA LEU A 184 -21.26 5.19 -3.93
C LEU A 184 -21.71 4.11 -2.93
N ALA A 185 -22.03 2.90 -3.41
CA ALA A 185 -22.40 1.78 -2.55
C ALA A 185 -21.28 1.40 -1.57
N THR A 186 -20.02 1.39 -2.02
CA THR A 186 -18.83 1.12 -1.21
C THR A 186 -18.63 2.20 -0.15
N SER A 187 -18.79 3.47 -0.52
CA SER A 187 -18.73 4.59 0.44
C SER A 187 -19.81 4.47 1.52
N ILE A 188 -21.05 4.09 1.14
CA ILE A 188 -22.12 3.82 2.11
C ILE A 188 -21.77 2.62 2.99
N ALA A 189 -21.28 1.53 2.39
CA ALA A 189 -20.94 0.28 3.07
C ALA A 189 -19.77 0.41 4.06
N ALA A 190 -18.91 1.41 3.91
CA ALA A 190 -17.82 1.72 4.84
C ALA A 190 -18.32 2.33 6.17
N ASN A 191 -19.57 2.78 6.25
CA ASN A 191 -20.14 3.33 7.47
C ASN A 191 -20.64 2.22 8.42
N PRO A 192 -20.81 2.53 9.72
CA PRO A 192 -21.36 1.59 10.69
C PRO A 192 -22.71 1.01 10.24
N PRO A 193 -22.80 -0.32 10.06
CA PRO A 193 -23.93 -0.98 9.41
C PRO A 193 -25.26 -0.85 10.14
N HIS A 194 -25.25 -0.85 11.47
CA HIS A 194 -26.46 -0.65 12.27
C HIS A 194 -26.95 0.80 12.13
N ALA A 195 -26.03 1.77 12.18
CA ALA A 195 -26.37 3.18 12.02
C ALA A 195 -26.99 3.48 10.65
N VAL A 196 -26.43 2.93 9.57
CA VAL A 196 -26.97 3.11 8.21
C VAL A 196 -28.38 2.51 8.08
N ARG A 197 -28.60 1.27 8.59
CA ARG A 197 -29.92 0.61 8.55
C ARG A 197 -30.97 1.40 9.35
N LEU A 198 -30.62 1.84 10.56
CA LEU A 198 -31.52 2.63 11.42
C LEU A 198 -31.82 4.00 10.81
N THR A 199 -30.83 4.65 10.20
CA THR A 199 -31.01 5.92 9.46
C THR A 199 -32.03 5.74 8.34
N LYS A 200 -31.90 4.69 7.53
CA LYS A 200 -32.87 4.39 6.47
C LYS A 200 -34.29 4.15 7.02
N GLN A 201 -34.41 3.46 8.15
CA GLN A 201 -35.71 3.27 8.80
C GLN A 201 -36.33 4.58 9.30
N LEU A 202 -35.53 5.53 9.81
CA LEU A 202 -36.01 6.87 10.19
C LEU A 202 -36.49 7.66 8.97
N MET A 203 -35.71 7.67 7.89
CA MET A 203 -36.09 8.36 6.64
C MET A 203 -37.44 7.84 6.11
N ARG A 204 -37.66 6.53 6.13
CA ARG A 204 -38.95 5.93 5.72
C ARG A 204 -40.08 6.24 6.68
N ALA A 205 -39.84 6.19 7.99
CA ALA A 205 -40.85 6.52 9.00
C ALA A 205 -41.32 7.97 8.88
N SER A 206 -40.43 8.89 8.47
CA SER A 206 -40.75 10.31 8.29
C SER A 206 -41.88 10.57 7.29
N GLU A 207 -42.11 9.65 6.35
CA GLU A 207 -43.15 9.82 5.33
C GLU A 207 -44.57 9.81 5.90
N ASN A 208 -44.78 9.14 7.05
CA ASN A 208 -46.12 8.92 7.61
C ASN A 208 -46.22 9.17 9.12
N SER A 209 -45.15 9.68 9.76
CA SER A 209 -45.14 9.95 11.21
C SER A 209 -45.32 11.43 11.49
N SER A 210 -45.88 11.76 12.66
CA SER A 210 -45.74 13.12 13.20
C SER A 210 -44.29 13.40 13.59
N LEU A 211 -43.94 14.69 13.74
CA LEU A 211 -42.60 15.07 14.19
C LEU A 211 -42.26 14.45 15.55
N ASP A 212 -43.20 14.44 16.49
CA ASP A 212 -42.97 13.94 17.85
C ASP A 212 -42.72 12.42 17.85
N GLU A 213 -43.49 11.64 17.09
CA GLU A 213 -43.27 10.19 16.94
C GLU A 213 -41.91 9.89 16.28
N LEU A 214 -41.52 10.68 15.28
CA LEU A 214 -40.24 10.51 14.61
C LEU A 214 -39.06 10.85 15.53
N LEU A 215 -39.18 11.92 16.33
CA LEU A 215 -38.15 12.32 17.29
C LEU A 215 -37.98 11.29 18.41
N ASP A 216 -39.07 10.72 18.93
CA ASP A 216 -39.02 9.66 19.93
C ASP A 216 -38.32 8.39 19.39
N LYS A 217 -38.67 7.99 18.17
CA LYS A 217 -37.99 6.89 17.47
C LYS A 217 -36.51 7.20 17.22
N SER A 218 -36.20 8.43 16.83
CA SER A 218 -34.81 8.88 16.60
C SER A 218 -33.99 8.84 17.88
N ALA A 219 -34.54 9.29 19.01
CA ALA A 219 -33.87 9.23 20.32
C ALA A 219 -33.54 7.79 20.72
N THR A 220 -34.48 6.86 20.51
CA THR A 220 -34.26 5.44 20.79
C THR A 220 -33.16 4.85 19.90
N PHE A 221 -33.21 5.09 18.58
CA PHE A 221 -32.19 4.59 17.66
C PHE A 221 -30.82 5.20 17.90
N GLN A 222 -30.75 6.49 18.22
CA GLN A 222 -29.51 7.17 18.57
C GLN A 222 -28.87 6.56 19.82
N ALA A 223 -29.67 6.24 20.85
CA ALA A 223 -29.18 5.58 22.05
C ALA A 223 -28.62 4.18 21.77
N VAL A 224 -29.27 3.41 20.88
CA VAL A 224 -28.74 2.12 20.41
C VAL A 224 -27.39 2.31 19.70
N CYS A 225 -27.30 3.26 18.75
CA CYS A 225 -26.05 3.55 18.06
C CYS A 225 -24.91 3.96 19.00
N HIS A 226 -25.17 4.75 20.05
CA HIS A 226 -24.15 5.12 21.03
C HIS A 226 -23.59 3.92 21.82
N ALA A 227 -24.36 2.83 21.94
CA ALA A 227 -23.95 1.62 22.63
C ALA A 227 -23.24 0.61 21.72
N GLU A 228 -23.20 0.84 20.40
CA GLU A 228 -22.53 -0.04 19.45
C GLU A 228 -20.99 0.16 19.50
N PRO A 229 -20.19 -0.92 19.34
CA PRO A 229 -18.73 -0.82 19.28
C PRO A 229 -18.21 0.14 18.21
N ASP A 230 -18.89 0.17 17.05
CA ASP A 230 -18.54 1.05 15.93
C ASP A 230 -18.58 2.54 16.30
N HIS A 231 -19.42 2.94 17.27
CA HIS A 231 -19.46 4.32 17.74
C HIS A 231 -18.21 4.67 18.54
N ALA A 232 -17.80 3.80 19.46
CA ALA A 232 -16.58 3.99 20.25
C ALA A 232 -15.35 4.08 19.34
N GLU A 233 -15.24 3.16 18.38
CA GLU A 233 -14.18 3.15 17.37
C GLU A 233 -14.18 4.42 16.51
N ALA A 234 -15.35 4.85 16.01
CA ALA A 234 -15.43 6.08 15.20
C ALA A 234 -15.04 7.33 15.99
N VAL A 235 -15.40 7.41 17.27
CA VAL A 235 -15.01 8.52 18.15
C VAL A 235 -13.51 8.50 18.42
N GLU A 236 -12.93 7.32 18.69
CA GLU A 236 -11.50 7.17 18.91
C GLU A 236 -10.71 7.55 17.64
N ALA A 237 -11.08 7.02 16.48
CA ALA A 237 -10.47 7.37 15.19
C ALA A 237 -10.53 8.88 14.89
N PHE A 238 -11.64 9.55 15.24
CA PHE A 238 -11.78 11.00 15.09
C PHE A 238 -10.76 11.77 15.93
N PHE A 239 -10.52 11.34 17.17
CA PHE A 239 -9.51 11.97 18.03
C PHE A 239 -8.08 11.59 17.66
N GLU A 240 -7.85 10.37 17.18
CA GLU A 240 -6.53 9.85 16.82
C GLU A 240 -6.02 10.39 15.47
N LYS A 241 -6.91 10.89 14.61
CA LYS A 241 -6.59 11.31 13.23
C LYS A 241 -5.79 10.21 12.52
N ARG A 242 -6.30 8.98 12.52
CA ARG A 242 -5.58 7.82 11.96
C ARG A 242 -5.27 8.09 10.48
N PRO A 243 -4.03 7.88 10.03
CA PRO A 243 -3.57 8.31 8.71
C PRO A 243 -4.00 7.33 7.60
N GLY A 244 -5.30 7.07 7.43
CA GLY A 244 -5.85 6.32 6.28
C GLY A 244 -5.37 4.86 6.14
N PHE A 245 -5.22 4.14 7.26
CA PHE A 245 -5.00 2.69 7.28
C PHE A 245 -6.18 1.97 7.96
N SER A 246 -6.53 0.78 7.47
CA SER A 246 -7.48 -0.12 8.13
C SER A 246 -6.77 -0.96 9.19
N THR A 247 -7.20 -0.85 10.44
CA THR A 247 -6.69 -1.65 11.57
C THR A 247 -6.87 -3.15 11.32
N GLU A 248 -8.05 -3.58 10.83
CA GLU A 248 -8.32 -4.97 10.47
C GLU A 248 -7.34 -5.48 9.40
N ARG A 249 -7.06 -4.67 8.38
CA ARG A 249 -6.16 -5.07 7.30
C ARG A 249 -4.70 -5.03 7.73
N LEU A 250 -4.31 -4.14 8.65
CA LEU A 250 -2.98 -4.15 9.26
C LEU A 250 -2.73 -5.43 10.07
N GLN A 251 -3.76 -6.05 10.66
CA GLN A 251 -3.60 -7.33 11.34
C GLN A 251 -3.05 -8.42 10.39
N ARG A 252 -3.36 -8.36 9.09
CA ARG A 252 -2.82 -9.29 8.09
C ARG A 252 -1.31 -9.19 7.95
N LEU A 253 -0.71 -8.03 8.25
CA LEU A 253 0.74 -7.89 8.31
C LEU A 253 1.33 -8.72 9.47
N THR A 254 0.72 -8.66 10.64
CA THR A 254 1.08 -9.53 11.78
C THR A 254 0.91 -11.00 11.42
N GLU A 255 -0.19 -11.37 10.77
CA GLU A 255 -0.46 -12.77 10.38
C GLU A 255 0.56 -13.30 9.35
N VAL A 256 0.90 -12.49 8.33
CA VAL A 256 1.92 -12.86 7.34
C VAL A 256 3.27 -13.08 8.01
N THR A 257 3.68 -12.18 8.91
CA THR A 257 4.98 -12.32 9.60
C THR A 257 4.99 -13.47 10.61
N GLN A 258 3.86 -13.73 11.30
CA GLN A 258 3.70 -14.88 12.18
C GLN A 258 3.78 -16.20 11.39
N ALA A 259 3.20 -16.28 10.19
CA ALA A 259 3.27 -17.47 9.36
C ALA A 259 4.72 -17.84 8.99
N TYR A 260 5.59 -16.85 8.75
CA TYR A 260 7.02 -17.12 8.53
C TYR A 260 7.69 -17.79 9.74
N VAL A 261 7.29 -17.39 10.96
CA VAL A 261 7.80 -18.00 12.20
C VAL A 261 7.22 -19.41 12.38
N ASP A 262 5.91 -19.56 12.22
CA ASP A 262 5.22 -20.84 12.42
C ASP A 262 5.69 -21.92 11.43
N GLU A 263 6.04 -21.51 10.22
CA GLU A 263 6.62 -22.39 9.19
C GLU A 263 8.12 -22.68 9.40
N GLY A 264 8.74 -22.13 10.46
CA GLY A 264 10.16 -22.29 10.76
C GLY A 264 11.09 -21.61 9.76
N LYS A 265 10.60 -20.64 8.98
CA LYS A 265 11.39 -19.87 8.01
C LYS A 265 12.23 -18.79 8.69
N LEU A 266 11.72 -18.21 9.77
CA LEU A 266 12.37 -17.16 10.56
C LEU A 266 12.24 -17.46 12.06
N ALA A 267 13.23 -17.06 12.85
CA ALA A 267 13.17 -17.19 14.30
C ALA A 267 12.18 -16.17 14.89
N GLY A 268 12.29 -14.92 14.42
CA GLY A 268 11.43 -13.83 14.84
C GLY A 268 11.52 -12.66 13.87
N VAL A 269 10.49 -11.81 13.90
CA VAL A 269 10.29 -10.67 13.00
C VAL A 269 9.79 -9.48 13.80
N ILE A 270 10.37 -8.30 13.56
CA ILE A 270 9.76 -7.04 13.99
C ILE A 270 9.37 -6.25 12.76
N THR A 271 8.15 -5.74 12.73
CA THR A 271 7.67 -4.84 11.68
C THR A 271 7.12 -3.56 12.28
N MET A 272 7.45 -2.43 11.66
CA MET A 272 6.93 -1.12 12.02
C MET A 272 6.52 -0.37 10.76
N VAL A 273 5.32 0.20 10.77
CA VAL A 273 4.78 1.04 9.71
C VAL A 273 4.38 2.38 10.32
N ALA A 274 4.82 3.46 9.70
CA ALA A 274 4.38 4.81 10.00
C ALA A 274 3.78 5.46 8.76
N ARG A 275 2.77 6.32 8.95
CA ARG A 275 2.24 7.21 7.90
C ARG A 275 1.99 8.59 8.48
N GLU A 276 2.34 9.64 7.72
CA GLU A 276 2.25 11.03 8.18
C GLU A 276 2.98 11.29 9.51
N GLY A 277 4.09 10.58 9.74
CA GLY A 277 4.88 10.66 10.97
C GLY A 277 4.24 10.00 12.20
N LYS A 278 3.19 9.19 12.01
CA LYS A 278 2.55 8.43 13.09
C LYS A 278 2.72 6.93 12.87
N ILE A 279 3.15 6.23 13.92
CA ILE A 279 3.22 4.76 13.91
C ILE A 279 1.79 4.21 13.90
N VAL A 280 1.46 3.43 12.86
CA VAL A 280 0.16 2.74 12.70
C VAL A 280 0.25 1.25 12.96
N HIS A 281 1.46 0.69 12.92
CA HIS A 281 1.74 -0.71 13.21
C HIS A 281 3.13 -0.82 13.82
N PHE A 282 3.27 -1.58 14.91
CA PHE A 282 4.58 -1.90 15.49
C PHE A 282 4.48 -3.21 16.25
N GLU A 283 4.81 -4.34 15.60
CA GLU A 283 4.68 -5.66 16.22
C GLU A 283 5.96 -6.49 16.15
N ALA A 284 6.14 -7.33 17.18
CA ALA A 284 7.21 -8.32 17.28
C ALA A 284 6.57 -9.70 17.41
N VAL A 285 6.98 -10.63 16.53
CA VAL A 285 6.48 -12.01 16.50
C VAL A 285 7.65 -12.98 16.55
N GLY A 286 7.41 -14.14 17.17
CA GLY A 286 8.39 -15.21 17.30
C GLY A 286 9.38 -15.05 18.45
N GLN A 287 10.56 -15.61 18.26
CA GLN A 287 11.57 -15.87 19.29
C GLN A 287 12.90 -15.21 18.92
N ARG A 288 13.79 -15.06 19.90
CA ARG A 288 15.10 -14.40 19.72
C ARG A 288 16.04 -15.19 18.80
N GLY A 289 15.92 -16.51 18.74
CA GLY A 289 16.77 -17.34 17.89
C GLY A 289 16.20 -18.73 17.64
N ALA A 290 16.76 -19.46 16.68
CA ALA A 290 16.35 -20.83 16.37
C ALA A 290 16.56 -21.79 17.56
N ASP A 291 17.59 -21.53 18.36
CA ASP A 291 17.95 -22.28 19.57
C ASP A 291 17.60 -21.52 20.87
N ASP A 292 16.92 -20.37 20.78
CA ASP A 292 16.53 -19.52 21.90
C ASP A 292 15.02 -19.21 21.84
N SER A 293 14.26 -19.91 22.68
CA SER A 293 12.80 -19.79 22.72
C SER A 293 12.26 -18.57 23.46
N THR A 294 13.13 -17.68 23.92
CA THR A 294 12.72 -16.44 24.56
C THR A 294 11.95 -15.58 23.56
N PRO A 295 10.79 -15.00 23.91
CA PRO A 295 10.04 -14.14 23.01
C PRO A 295 10.85 -12.93 22.55
N LEU A 296 10.78 -12.63 21.25
CA LEU A 296 11.39 -11.45 20.66
C LEU A 296 10.77 -10.17 21.27
N GLN A 297 11.62 -9.21 21.64
CA GLN A 297 11.20 -7.93 22.20
C GLN A 297 11.31 -6.81 21.16
N LYS A 298 10.41 -5.82 21.26
CA LYS A 298 10.34 -4.68 20.32
C LYS A 298 11.61 -3.83 20.28
N ASP A 299 12.42 -3.90 21.33
CA ASP A 299 13.69 -3.20 21.50
C ASP A 299 14.91 -4.10 21.27
N ASP A 300 14.77 -5.32 20.75
CA ASP A 300 15.92 -6.15 20.41
C ASP A 300 16.80 -5.54 19.30
N LEU A 301 18.08 -5.92 19.33
CA LEU A 301 19.12 -5.32 18.49
C LEU A 301 19.48 -6.23 17.32
N PHE A 302 19.52 -5.65 16.13
CA PHE A 302 19.72 -6.32 14.86
C PHE A 302 21.02 -5.86 14.23
N ARG A 303 21.81 -6.81 13.70
CA ARG A 303 22.81 -6.49 12.67
C ARG A 303 22.05 -6.01 11.44
N ILE A 304 22.14 -4.72 11.14
CA ILE A 304 21.40 -4.12 10.01
C ILE A 304 22.18 -4.19 8.70
N TYR A 305 23.47 -4.58 8.77
CA TYR A 305 24.35 -4.73 7.61
C TYR A 305 24.23 -3.53 6.68
N SER A 306 23.83 -3.76 5.43
CA SER A 306 23.85 -2.76 4.37
C SER A 306 22.87 -1.62 4.56
N MET A 307 21.91 -1.70 5.48
CA MET A 307 21.13 -0.54 5.95
C MET A 307 22.01 0.53 6.64
N THR A 308 23.29 0.24 6.94
CA THR A 308 24.30 1.25 7.28
C THR A 308 24.53 2.26 6.14
N LYS A 309 24.40 1.84 4.88
CA LYS A 309 24.79 2.64 3.71
C LYS A 309 24.03 3.96 3.56
N PRO A 310 22.69 3.98 3.69
CA PRO A 310 21.93 5.23 3.76
C PRO A 310 22.40 6.22 4.83
N ILE A 311 22.76 5.74 6.02
CA ILE A 311 23.24 6.58 7.13
C ILE A 311 24.61 7.19 6.75
N THR A 312 25.53 6.37 6.23
CA THR A 312 26.84 6.84 5.73
C THR A 312 26.68 7.86 4.61
N ALA A 313 25.73 7.66 3.70
CA ALA A 313 25.45 8.61 2.63
C ALA A 313 24.88 9.92 3.17
N ALA A 314 23.99 9.89 4.17
CA ALA A 314 23.50 11.10 4.83
C ALA A 314 24.64 11.89 5.49
N ALA A 315 25.56 11.21 6.18
CA ALA A 315 26.75 11.83 6.78
C ALA A 315 27.65 12.50 5.72
N ALA A 316 27.91 11.82 4.60
CA ALA A 316 28.63 12.44 3.49
C ALA A 316 27.88 13.66 2.92
N MET A 317 26.55 13.58 2.81
CA MET A 317 25.76 14.69 2.27
C MET A 317 25.66 15.88 3.25
N GLN A 318 25.84 15.70 4.56
CA GLN A 318 26.02 16.83 5.50
C GLN A 318 27.28 17.64 5.16
N LEU A 319 28.39 16.96 4.85
CA LEU A 319 29.64 17.61 4.45
C LEU A 319 29.53 18.25 3.06
N TYR A 320 28.72 17.68 2.16
CA TYR A 320 28.36 18.30 0.89
C TYR A 320 27.59 19.63 1.09
N GLU A 321 26.59 19.67 1.99
CA GLU A 321 25.86 20.91 2.31
C GLU A 321 26.77 22.01 2.87
N GLN A 322 27.81 21.61 3.60
CA GLN A 322 28.84 22.51 4.12
C GLN A 322 29.86 22.95 3.05
N GLY A 323 29.71 22.51 1.80
CA GLY A 323 30.59 22.83 0.67
C GLY A 323 31.99 22.18 0.77
N LYS A 324 32.14 21.10 1.54
CA LYS A 324 33.44 20.46 1.77
C LYS A 324 33.93 19.61 0.60
N PHE A 325 33.01 19.14 -0.24
CA PHE A 325 33.33 18.51 -1.51
C PHE A 325 32.25 18.79 -2.55
N ALA A 326 32.60 18.68 -3.82
CA ALA A 326 31.65 18.62 -4.92
C ALA A 326 31.46 17.17 -5.39
N LEU A 327 30.28 16.83 -5.92
CA LEU A 327 30.01 15.49 -6.45
C LEU A 327 30.97 15.04 -7.56
N TRP A 328 31.59 15.99 -8.27
CA TRP A 328 32.58 15.74 -9.32
C TRP A 328 34.04 15.75 -8.84
N ASP A 329 34.27 16.03 -7.55
CA ASP A 329 35.62 15.92 -7.00
C ASP A 329 36.12 14.48 -7.16
N PRO A 330 37.39 14.27 -7.56
CA PRO A 330 37.99 12.94 -7.57
C PRO A 330 38.13 12.46 -6.12
N VAL A 331 37.82 11.19 -5.87
CA VAL A 331 37.95 10.60 -4.52
C VAL A 331 39.39 10.67 -4.02
N SER A 332 40.38 10.62 -4.92
CA SER A 332 41.81 10.72 -4.60
C SER A 332 42.22 12.04 -3.93
N LYS A 333 41.38 13.08 -4.03
CA LYS A 333 41.55 14.35 -3.28
C LYS A 333 41.48 14.13 -1.76
N PHE A 334 40.73 13.12 -1.33
CA PHE A 334 40.49 12.79 0.08
C PHE A 334 41.13 11.44 0.46
N VAL A 335 41.22 10.52 -0.51
CA VAL A 335 41.83 9.19 -0.35
C VAL A 335 42.94 8.98 -1.39
N PRO A 336 44.11 9.64 -1.24
CA PRO A 336 45.20 9.60 -2.22
C PRO A 336 45.74 8.19 -2.51
N GLU A 337 45.52 7.23 -1.62
CA GLU A 337 45.82 5.81 -1.81
C GLU A 337 45.09 5.23 -3.03
N LEU A 338 43.91 5.76 -3.36
CA LEU A 338 43.09 5.32 -4.49
C LEU A 338 43.41 6.07 -5.78
N LYS A 339 44.56 6.74 -5.86
CA LYS A 339 45.03 7.40 -7.08
C LYS A 339 45.65 6.38 -8.04
N ASN A 340 45.47 6.57 -9.35
CA ASN A 340 46.06 5.75 -10.42
C ASN A 340 45.71 4.25 -10.33
N LEU A 341 44.50 3.92 -9.88
CA LEU A 341 44.04 2.52 -9.88
C LEU A 341 44.03 1.93 -11.29
N LYS A 342 44.14 0.61 -11.34
CA LYS A 342 44.06 -0.17 -12.57
C LYS A 342 42.69 -0.83 -12.69
N VAL A 343 42.27 -1.14 -13.91
CA VAL A 343 41.11 -1.96 -14.23
C VAL A 343 41.59 -3.31 -14.73
N LEU A 344 40.95 -4.40 -14.32
CA LEU A 344 41.16 -5.71 -14.93
C LEU A 344 40.36 -5.78 -16.23
N ASN A 345 41.04 -5.80 -17.38
CA ASN A 345 40.38 -5.86 -18.69
C ASN A 345 39.89 -7.28 -19.03
N ALA A 346 39.20 -7.42 -20.16
CA ALA A 346 38.65 -8.69 -20.63
C ALA A 346 39.71 -9.77 -20.91
N ASP A 347 40.95 -9.36 -21.21
CA ASP A 347 42.09 -10.26 -21.45
C ASP A 347 42.77 -10.70 -20.13
N GLY A 348 42.30 -10.21 -18.98
CA GLY A 348 42.86 -10.51 -17.66
C GLY A 348 44.09 -9.68 -17.30
N GLU A 349 44.37 -8.62 -18.05
CA GLU A 349 45.48 -7.70 -17.79
C GLU A 349 45.02 -6.50 -16.95
N GLN A 350 45.88 -6.07 -16.02
CA GLN A 350 45.64 -4.85 -15.26
C GLN A 350 46.15 -3.63 -16.03
N VAL A 351 45.24 -2.86 -16.61
CA VAL A 351 45.54 -1.63 -17.36
C VAL A 351 45.17 -0.39 -16.53
N PRO A 352 45.83 0.77 -16.70
CA PRO A 352 45.43 2.00 -16.01
C PRO A 352 43.94 2.32 -16.23
N ALA A 353 43.23 2.73 -15.19
CA ALA A 353 41.87 3.24 -15.35
C ALA A 353 41.85 4.49 -16.25
N GLU A 354 40.88 4.58 -17.15
CA GLU A 354 40.75 5.69 -18.10
C GLU A 354 40.39 7.02 -17.43
N ARG A 355 39.82 6.95 -16.22
CA ARG A 355 39.34 8.10 -15.44
C ARG A 355 39.39 7.80 -13.95
N GLU A 356 39.60 8.85 -13.16
CA GLU A 356 39.47 8.76 -11.70
C GLU A 356 38.00 8.68 -11.29
N MET A 357 37.72 7.93 -10.23
CA MET A 357 36.39 7.89 -9.64
C MET A 357 36.07 9.20 -8.92
N THR A 358 34.82 9.63 -9.05
CA THR A 358 34.28 10.84 -8.42
C THR A 358 33.47 10.50 -7.16
N MET A 359 33.24 11.51 -6.31
CA MET A 359 32.34 11.36 -5.15
C MET A 359 30.93 10.89 -5.55
N ARG A 360 30.39 11.35 -6.70
CA ARG A 360 29.12 10.86 -7.24
C ARG A 360 29.17 9.37 -7.56
N GLN A 361 30.24 8.90 -8.19
CA GLN A 361 30.37 7.50 -8.56
C GLN A 361 30.56 6.59 -7.34
N LEU A 362 31.18 7.13 -6.29
CA LEU A 362 31.30 6.46 -5.01
C LEU A 362 29.92 6.28 -4.33
N LEU A 363 29.13 7.35 -4.28
CA LEU A 363 27.78 7.34 -3.70
C LEU A 363 26.74 6.58 -4.52
N THR A 364 27.03 6.25 -5.78
CA THR A 364 26.10 5.55 -6.68
C THR A 364 26.51 4.13 -7.04
N HIS A 365 27.56 3.57 -6.42
CA HIS A 365 28.12 2.25 -6.78
C HIS A 365 28.53 2.14 -8.27
N THR A 366 29.01 3.23 -8.86
CA THR A 366 29.55 3.25 -10.23
C THR A 366 31.06 3.52 -10.26
N ALA A 367 31.75 3.41 -9.11
CA ALA A 367 33.19 3.67 -8.97
C ALA A 367 34.10 2.54 -9.52
N GLY A 368 33.54 1.41 -9.96
CA GLY A 368 34.34 0.26 -10.45
C GLY A 368 34.78 -0.73 -9.36
N PHE A 369 34.44 -0.49 -8.10
CA PHE A 369 34.70 -1.43 -7.01
C PHE A 369 33.80 -2.67 -7.07
N SER A 370 34.18 -3.70 -6.32
CA SER A 370 33.40 -4.91 -6.08
C SER A 370 33.28 -5.21 -4.58
N TYR A 371 32.87 -6.43 -4.23
CA TYR A 371 32.70 -6.91 -2.85
C TYR A 371 33.39 -8.26 -2.57
N GLY A 372 33.76 -9.04 -3.59
CA GLY A 372 34.34 -10.37 -3.39
C GLY A 372 33.33 -11.51 -3.23
N PHE A 373 32.09 -11.33 -3.69
CA PHE A 373 31.02 -12.31 -3.47
C PHE A 373 31.04 -13.50 -4.44
N ASN A 374 31.66 -13.37 -5.60
CA ASN A 374 31.74 -14.41 -6.63
C ASN A 374 33.18 -14.70 -7.09
N PRO A 375 34.10 -15.09 -6.18
CA PRO A 375 35.52 -15.28 -6.52
C PRO A 375 35.78 -16.40 -7.54
N LYS A 376 34.84 -17.34 -7.71
CA LYS A 376 34.94 -18.42 -8.70
C LYS A 376 34.52 -18.00 -10.11
N GLY A 377 33.61 -17.03 -10.23
CA GLY A 377 33.07 -16.56 -11.50
C GLY A 377 33.62 -15.21 -11.96
N ASP A 378 34.28 -14.47 -11.07
CA ASP A 378 34.84 -13.16 -11.33
C ASP A 378 36.27 -13.05 -10.76
N PRO A 379 37.30 -12.91 -11.61
CA PRO A 379 38.68 -12.79 -11.15
C PRO A 379 38.93 -11.58 -10.24
N VAL A 380 38.19 -10.47 -10.40
CA VAL A 380 38.34 -9.30 -9.52
C VAL A 380 37.89 -9.65 -8.10
N ASP A 381 36.81 -10.40 -7.94
CA ASP A 381 36.31 -10.82 -6.63
C ASP A 381 37.30 -11.71 -5.86
N GLN A 382 38.14 -12.48 -6.57
CA GLN A 382 39.20 -13.25 -5.92
C GLN A 382 40.22 -12.33 -5.23
N TYR A 383 40.58 -11.19 -5.83
CA TYR A 383 41.48 -10.22 -5.18
C TYR A 383 40.88 -9.65 -3.88
N TYR A 384 39.56 -9.44 -3.82
CA TYR A 384 38.89 -8.99 -2.60
C TYR A 384 38.97 -10.03 -1.48
N VAL A 385 38.78 -11.31 -1.81
CA VAL A 385 38.94 -12.41 -0.85
C VAL A 385 40.38 -12.47 -0.33
N ASP A 386 41.37 -12.38 -1.23
CA ASP A 386 42.79 -12.48 -0.89
C ASP A 386 43.27 -11.29 -0.03
N ALA A 387 42.73 -10.09 -0.29
CA ALA A 387 43.08 -8.87 0.43
C ALA A 387 42.56 -8.84 1.88
N LYS A 388 41.56 -9.67 2.22
CA LYS A 388 40.97 -9.78 3.57
C LYS A 388 40.60 -8.41 4.14
N LEU A 389 39.86 -7.62 3.36
CA LEU A 389 39.53 -6.22 3.69
C LEU A 389 38.85 -6.07 5.06
N TRP A 390 37.97 -7.00 5.45
CA TRP A 390 37.24 -6.96 6.73
C TRP A 390 38.13 -7.18 7.96
N ALA A 391 39.34 -7.72 7.77
CA ALA A 391 40.37 -7.84 8.79
C ALA A 391 41.36 -6.67 8.77
N ALA A 392 41.00 -5.54 8.14
CA ALA A 392 41.75 -4.31 8.24
C ALA A 392 41.75 -3.76 9.68
N LYS A 393 42.86 -3.12 10.04
CA LYS A 393 43.04 -2.53 11.37
C LYS A 393 42.06 -1.39 11.63
N ASP A 394 41.80 -0.57 10.61
CA ASP A 394 40.96 0.62 10.61
C ASP A 394 40.65 1.01 9.14
N LEU A 395 39.91 2.11 8.94
CA LEU A 395 39.52 2.57 7.59
C LEU A 395 40.72 3.01 6.73
N ASP A 396 41.82 3.46 7.34
CA ASP A 396 43.03 3.83 6.59
C ASP A 396 43.78 2.59 6.07
N ASP A 397 43.96 1.56 6.90
CA ASP A 397 44.48 0.25 6.46
C ASP A 397 43.57 -0.39 5.41
N PHE A 398 42.24 -0.23 5.55
CA PHE A 398 41.28 -0.68 4.56
C PHE A 398 41.54 -0.03 3.18
N ALA A 399 41.73 1.29 3.13
CA ALA A 399 42.04 2.00 1.88
C ALA A 399 43.38 1.58 1.28
N VAL A 400 44.41 1.37 2.10
CA VAL A 400 45.71 0.85 1.64
C VAL A 400 45.55 -0.53 1.01
N LYS A 401 44.82 -1.45 1.66
CA LYS A 401 44.57 -2.79 1.09
C LYS A 401 43.74 -2.71 -0.20
N LEU A 402 42.69 -1.90 -0.21
CA LEU A 402 41.82 -1.71 -1.37
C LEU A 402 42.58 -1.13 -2.57
N SER A 403 43.57 -0.26 -2.34
CA SER A 403 44.39 0.33 -3.42
C SER A 403 45.20 -0.69 -4.22
N GLN A 404 45.40 -1.90 -3.68
CA GLN A 404 46.13 -2.98 -4.34
C GLN A 404 45.23 -3.86 -5.23
N ILE A 405 43.92 -3.62 -5.21
CA ILE A 405 42.93 -4.40 -5.94
C ILE A 405 42.56 -3.66 -7.24
N PRO A 406 42.59 -4.33 -8.42
CA PRO A 406 42.11 -3.70 -9.64
C PRO A 406 40.59 -3.46 -9.59
N LEU A 407 40.14 -2.38 -10.22
CA LEU A 407 38.73 -2.11 -10.49
C LEU A 407 38.16 -3.14 -11.49
N LYS A 408 36.87 -3.42 -11.36
CA LYS A 408 36.10 -4.32 -12.23
C LYS A 408 35.76 -3.70 -13.58
N PHE A 409 35.62 -2.38 -13.64
CA PHE A 409 35.34 -1.59 -14.85
C PHE A 409 35.80 -0.15 -14.64
N ASN A 410 35.91 0.65 -15.70
CA ASN A 410 36.26 2.06 -15.56
C ASN A 410 35.15 2.81 -14.80
N PRO A 411 35.48 3.71 -13.85
CA PRO A 411 34.49 4.47 -13.11
C PRO A 411 33.46 5.15 -14.03
N GLY A 412 32.18 4.93 -13.76
CA GLY A 412 31.05 5.49 -14.52
C GLY A 412 30.54 4.64 -15.68
N ASP A 413 31.16 3.50 -16.00
CA ASP A 413 30.72 2.66 -17.12
C ASP A 413 29.52 1.77 -16.77
N GLN A 414 29.50 1.29 -15.52
CA GLN A 414 28.54 0.31 -15.06
C GLN A 414 28.15 0.62 -13.61
N TRP A 415 27.04 0.03 -13.18
CA TRP A 415 26.67 -0.04 -11.78
C TRP A 415 27.05 -1.41 -11.24
N HIS A 416 27.70 -1.45 -10.08
CA HIS A 416 28.02 -2.69 -9.40
C HIS A 416 28.11 -2.48 -7.89
N TYR A 417 27.29 -3.23 -7.17
CA TYR A 417 27.24 -3.17 -5.72
C TYR A 417 28.59 -3.51 -5.08
N SER A 418 29.07 -2.66 -4.17
CA SER A 418 30.50 -2.64 -3.84
C SER A 418 30.83 -2.04 -2.47
N VAL A 419 32.08 -2.18 -2.06
CA VAL A 419 32.66 -1.55 -0.87
C VAL A 419 32.85 -0.03 -0.99
N ALA A 420 32.32 0.60 -2.04
CA ALA A 420 32.39 2.04 -2.26
C ALA A 420 31.92 2.85 -1.03
N VAL A 421 30.95 2.34 -0.28
CA VAL A 421 30.39 3.04 0.87
C VAL A 421 31.31 2.98 2.10
N ASP A 422 32.18 1.97 2.22
CA ASP A 422 33.23 1.95 3.24
C ASP A 422 34.26 3.06 2.98
N VAL A 423 34.60 3.29 1.72
CA VAL A 423 35.42 4.44 1.30
C VAL A 423 34.67 5.75 1.55
N THR A 424 33.34 5.82 1.34
CA THR A 424 32.54 7.00 1.71
C THR A 424 32.65 7.31 3.20
N GLY A 425 32.60 6.29 4.07
CA GLY A 425 32.83 6.45 5.51
C GLY A 425 34.23 7.01 5.82
N LEU A 426 35.27 6.51 5.13
CA LEU A 426 36.62 7.08 5.26
C LEU A 426 36.70 8.53 4.77
N VAL A 427 36.00 8.88 3.69
CA VAL A 427 35.95 10.27 3.21
C VAL A 427 35.30 11.17 4.26
N VAL A 428 34.21 10.73 4.91
CA VAL A 428 33.60 11.46 6.03
C VAL A 428 34.63 11.69 7.13
N GLN A 429 35.29 10.63 7.60
CA GLN A 429 36.33 10.70 8.64
C GLN A 429 37.45 11.69 8.28
N ARG A 430 37.96 11.63 7.05
CA ARG A 430 39.09 12.48 6.63
C ARG A 430 38.70 13.94 6.41
N ILE A 431 37.48 14.21 5.94
CA ILE A 431 36.99 15.59 5.73
C ILE A 431 36.59 16.24 7.06
N SER A 432 35.95 15.49 7.96
CA SER A 432 35.55 16.00 9.28
C SER A 432 36.73 16.12 10.24
N GLY A 433 37.73 15.24 10.10
CA GLY A 433 38.82 15.10 11.07
C GLY A 433 38.42 14.35 12.35
N GLN A 434 37.25 13.70 12.35
CA GLN A 434 36.73 12.89 13.46
C GLN A 434 36.71 11.41 13.06
N PRO A 435 36.87 10.47 14.02
CA PRO A 435 36.54 9.07 13.81
C PRO A 435 35.13 8.92 13.23
N PHE A 436 34.95 7.98 12.29
CA PHE A 436 33.69 7.86 11.55
C PHE A 436 32.48 7.56 12.47
N ASP A 437 32.66 6.70 13.46
CA ASP A 437 31.67 6.37 14.48
C ASP A 437 31.29 7.59 15.33
N GLU A 438 32.27 8.37 15.80
CA GLU A 438 32.03 9.61 16.55
C GLU A 438 31.27 10.65 15.72
N TYR A 439 31.59 10.79 14.43
CA TYR A 439 30.86 11.69 13.53
C TYR A 439 29.38 11.28 13.41
N LEU A 440 29.09 9.98 13.23
CA LEU A 440 27.70 9.51 13.15
C LEU A 440 26.96 9.72 14.47
N GLU A 441 27.61 9.47 15.60
CA GLU A 441 27.06 9.70 16.93
C GLU A 441 26.67 11.17 17.12
N GLU A 442 27.60 12.10 16.88
CA GLU A 442 27.42 13.53 17.10
C GLU A 442 26.40 14.16 16.13
N HIS A 443 26.44 13.77 14.85
CA HIS A 443 25.73 14.48 13.79
C HIS A 443 24.46 13.79 13.29
N ILE A 444 24.21 12.53 13.66
CA ILE A 444 23.02 11.78 13.26
C ILE A 444 22.35 11.12 14.45
N PHE A 445 23.05 10.27 15.20
CA PHE A 445 22.41 9.42 16.21
C PHE A 445 21.92 10.21 17.42
N THR A 446 22.77 10.97 18.08
CA THR A 446 22.37 11.84 19.20
C THR A 446 21.29 12.86 18.77
N PRO A 447 21.42 13.60 17.65
CA PRO A 447 20.39 14.53 17.19
C PRO A 447 19.02 13.90 16.94
N LEU A 448 18.98 12.68 16.38
CA LEU A 448 17.73 11.96 16.13
C LEU A 448 17.27 11.11 17.33
N GLY A 449 18.06 11.01 18.40
CA GLY A 449 17.78 10.19 19.57
C GLY A 449 17.90 8.68 19.32
N MET A 450 18.83 8.26 18.45
CA MET A 450 19.10 6.86 18.10
C MET A 450 20.09 6.21 19.09
N GLN A 451 19.64 5.92 20.30
CA GLN A 451 20.50 5.47 21.42
C GLN A 451 20.96 4.00 21.32
N ASP A 452 20.35 3.22 20.44
CA ASP A 452 20.57 1.80 20.22
C ASP A 452 21.20 1.53 18.85
N THR A 453 21.88 2.52 18.28
CA THR A 453 22.60 2.39 17.00
C THR A 453 24.09 2.63 17.19
N PHE A 454 24.91 1.64 16.85
CA PHE A 454 26.36 1.66 17.07
C PHE A 454 27.07 0.61 16.22
N PHE A 455 28.38 0.75 16.07
CA PHE A 455 29.23 -0.30 15.49
C PHE A 455 29.55 -1.39 16.51
N GLU A 456 29.98 -0.99 17.70
CA GLU A 456 30.28 -1.89 18.82
C GLU A 456 29.12 -1.89 19.82
N VAL A 457 28.58 -3.07 20.13
CA VAL A 457 27.46 -3.24 21.05
C VAL A 457 27.93 -2.98 22.48
N PRO A 458 27.37 -1.98 23.20
CA PRO A 458 27.71 -1.72 24.58
C PRO A 458 27.47 -2.94 25.48
N ALA A 459 28.35 -3.15 26.46
CA ALA A 459 28.33 -4.34 27.31
C ALA A 459 27.00 -4.51 28.08
N ASP A 460 26.33 -3.42 28.42
CA ASP A 460 25.04 -3.36 29.11
C ASP A 460 23.82 -3.55 28.19
N LYS A 461 24.05 -3.71 26.88
CA LYS A 461 23.00 -3.98 25.87
C LYS A 461 23.18 -5.31 25.14
N LEU A 462 24.23 -6.08 25.50
CA LEU A 462 24.52 -7.38 24.86
C LEU A 462 23.41 -8.41 25.04
N ASP A 463 22.62 -8.30 26.09
CA ASP A 463 21.45 -9.15 26.35
C ASP A 463 20.34 -8.95 25.32
N ARG A 464 20.24 -7.77 24.70
CA ARG A 464 19.32 -7.44 23.60
C ARG A 464 19.84 -7.84 22.22
N PHE A 465 21.11 -8.23 22.09
CA PHE A 465 21.73 -8.54 20.80
C PHE A 465 21.36 -9.93 20.30
N LEU A 466 20.70 -10.00 19.14
CA LEU A 466 20.17 -11.25 18.61
C LEU A 466 21.24 -12.10 17.91
N PRO A 467 21.11 -13.44 17.92
CA PRO A 467 21.87 -14.31 17.02
C PRO A 467 21.47 -14.08 15.55
N ASN A 468 22.37 -14.44 14.63
CA ASN A 468 22.08 -14.45 13.19
C ASN A 468 21.93 -15.89 12.68
N HIS A 469 21.22 -16.08 11.58
CA HIS A 469 20.82 -17.41 11.10
C HIS A 469 21.11 -17.61 9.61
N TYR A 470 21.08 -18.86 9.18
CA TYR A 470 21.05 -19.27 7.77
C TYR A 470 20.10 -20.46 7.62
N ILE A 471 19.66 -20.73 6.39
CA ILE A 471 18.96 -21.99 6.08
C ILE A 471 20.00 -23.04 5.71
N ASP A 472 20.09 -24.11 6.49
CA ASP A 472 21.00 -25.20 6.17
C ASP A 472 20.62 -25.84 4.82
N PRO A 473 21.53 -25.89 3.83
CA PRO A 473 21.19 -26.36 2.50
C PRO A 473 20.86 -27.85 2.44
N LYS A 474 21.26 -28.65 3.44
CA LYS A 474 21.01 -30.10 3.52
C LYS A 474 19.73 -30.40 4.29
N THR A 475 19.56 -29.81 5.46
CA THR A 475 18.41 -30.10 6.34
C THR A 475 17.21 -29.20 6.05
N ARG A 476 17.44 -28.06 5.37
CA ARG A 476 16.46 -26.98 5.15
C ARG A 476 15.96 -26.34 6.45
N ALA A 477 16.62 -26.60 7.58
CA ALA A 477 16.27 -26.03 8.86
C ALA A 477 16.91 -24.64 9.04
N LEU A 478 16.18 -23.76 9.72
CA LEU A 478 16.75 -22.53 10.25
C LEU A 478 17.82 -22.88 11.29
N THR A 479 19.04 -22.41 11.07
CA THR A 479 20.20 -22.74 11.91
C THR A 479 20.93 -21.48 12.32
N GLN A 480 21.32 -21.39 13.59
CA GLN A 480 22.11 -20.27 14.10
C GLN A 480 23.53 -20.27 13.51
N ILE A 481 24.01 -19.11 13.10
CA ILE A 481 25.41 -18.89 12.71
C ILE A 481 26.26 -18.91 13.98
N PRO A 482 27.32 -19.73 14.05
CA PRO A 482 28.22 -19.76 15.20
C PRO A 482 28.84 -18.39 15.48
N GLU A 483 28.86 -17.97 16.75
CA GLU A 483 29.64 -16.79 17.17
C GLU A 483 31.15 -17.08 17.13
N GLY A 484 31.96 -16.02 17.03
CA GLY A 484 33.43 -16.11 17.18
C GLY A 484 34.26 -15.65 15.98
N GLY A 485 33.65 -15.02 14.99
CA GLY A 485 34.41 -14.26 13.99
C GLY A 485 35.17 -13.11 14.62
N THR A 486 36.32 -12.75 14.04
CA THR A 486 37.20 -11.68 14.54
C THR A 486 37.34 -10.52 13.57
N ASP A 487 36.60 -10.53 12.46
CA ASP A 487 36.59 -9.46 11.47
C ASP A 487 35.39 -8.53 11.69
N ALA A 488 35.44 -7.35 11.08
CA ALA A 488 34.45 -6.30 11.32
C ALA A 488 33.03 -6.59 10.82
N MET A 489 32.82 -7.69 10.08
CA MET A 489 31.48 -8.12 9.65
C MET A 489 30.90 -9.19 10.59
N GLN A 490 31.66 -9.63 11.60
CA GLN A 490 31.29 -10.72 12.50
C GLN A 490 31.48 -10.37 13.99
N ASP A 491 32.49 -9.56 14.33
CA ASP A 491 32.74 -9.10 15.69
C ASP A 491 32.08 -7.73 15.93
N TYR A 492 31.07 -7.72 16.81
CA TYR A 492 30.34 -6.53 17.24
C TYR A 492 30.59 -6.23 18.74
N LYS A 493 31.49 -6.97 19.39
CA LYS A 493 31.87 -6.77 20.80
C LYS A 493 33.22 -6.08 20.91
N LYS A 494 34.06 -6.21 19.88
CA LYS A 494 35.35 -5.54 19.75
C LYS A 494 35.58 -5.13 18.29
N VAL A 495 35.12 -3.94 17.92
CA VAL A 495 35.17 -3.47 16.54
C VAL A 495 36.50 -2.77 16.25
N THR A 496 37.17 -3.17 15.18
CA THR A 496 38.41 -2.54 14.71
C THR A 496 38.20 -1.66 13.48
N LEU A 497 37.22 -1.98 12.64
CA LEU A 497 36.91 -1.27 11.40
C LEU A 497 35.44 -0.83 11.39
N PHE A 498 35.21 0.47 11.46
CA PHE A 498 33.87 1.07 11.35
C PHE A 498 33.41 1.11 9.90
N SER A 499 32.91 -0.03 9.41
CA SER A 499 32.46 -0.22 8.04
C SER A 499 31.22 0.61 7.73
N GLY A 500 31.38 1.69 6.95
CA GLY A 500 30.25 2.47 6.41
C GLY A 500 29.33 1.68 5.48
N GLY A 501 29.77 0.51 5.01
CA GLY A 501 28.99 -0.41 4.21
C GLY A 501 28.11 -1.37 5.00
N GLY A 502 28.45 -1.75 6.24
CA GLY A 502 27.80 -2.89 6.87
C GLY A 502 27.95 -3.05 8.38
N GLY A 503 28.64 -2.14 9.06
CA GLY A 503 29.08 -2.36 10.43
C GLY A 503 28.06 -2.05 11.53
N LEU A 504 26.93 -1.40 11.24
CA LEU A 504 26.01 -0.98 12.31
C LEU A 504 25.12 -2.12 12.81
N VAL A 505 24.86 -2.04 14.11
CA VAL A 505 23.74 -2.64 14.82
C VAL A 505 22.73 -1.54 15.10
N SER A 506 21.44 -1.85 15.06
CA SER A 506 20.36 -0.90 15.38
C SER A 506 19.13 -1.61 15.94
N SER A 507 18.23 -0.85 16.56
CA SER A 507 16.87 -1.29 16.89
C SER A 507 15.88 -0.86 15.79
N THR A 508 14.69 -1.49 15.75
CA THR A 508 13.63 -1.10 14.80
C THR A 508 13.22 0.35 14.97
N MET A 509 13.08 0.82 16.21
CA MET A 509 12.67 2.20 16.52
C MET A 509 13.72 3.21 16.11
N ASP A 510 15.01 2.92 16.32
CA ASP A 510 16.07 3.85 15.92
C ASP A 510 16.19 3.99 14.41
N TYR A 511 16.10 2.87 13.69
CA TYR A 511 16.09 2.94 12.25
C TYR A 511 14.83 3.66 11.71
N MET A 512 13.68 3.50 12.39
CA MET A 512 12.47 4.28 12.08
C MET A 512 12.71 5.78 12.25
N LYS A 513 13.39 6.22 13.31
CA LYS A 513 13.72 7.66 13.50
C LYS A 513 14.56 8.21 12.34
N PHE A 514 15.58 7.47 11.90
CA PHE A 514 16.36 7.86 10.71
C PHE A 514 15.48 7.93 9.46
N ALA A 515 14.65 6.92 9.23
CA ALA A 515 13.80 6.85 8.06
C ALA A 515 12.71 7.95 8.04
N GLU A 516 12.10 8.25 9.20
CA GLU A 516 11.17 9.37 9.38
C GLU A 516 11.84 10.73 9.18
N ALA A 517 13.08 10.90 9.65
CA ALA A 517 13.85 12.11 9.35
C ALA A 517 14.01 12.27 7.84
N MET A 518 14.32 11.19 7.10
CA MET A 518 14.44 11.25 5.64
C MET A 518 13.09 11.49 4.94
N ARG A 519 11.99 10.87 5.39
CA ARG A 519 10.63 11.15 4.89
C ARG A 519 10.30 12.63 5.04
N ASN A 520 10.55 13.19 6.21
CA ASN A 520 10.27 14.58 6.56
C ASN A 520 11.39 15.56 6.11
N GLY A 521 12.08 15.23 5.02
CA GLY A 521 13.04 16.14 4.37
C GLY A 521 14.27 16.49 5.24
N GLY A 522 14.77 15.53 6.02
CA GLY A 522 15.97 15.63 6.85
C GLY A 522 15.74 16.17 8.26
N GLU A 523 14.49 16.16 8.77
CA GLU A 523 14.15 16.68 10.09
C GLU A 523 13.27 15.71 10.89
N LEU A 524 13.54 15.53 12.18
CA LEU A 524 12.68 14.81 13.11
C LEU A 524 12.57 15.61 14.42
N ASN A 525 11.34 15.77 14.94
CA ASN A 525 11.09 16.44 16.22
C ASN A 525 11.73 17.84 16.34
N GLY A 526 11.77 18.61 15.25
CA GLY A 526 12.39 19.94 15.21
C GLY A 526 13.92 19.95 15.07
N VAL A 527 14.56 18.77 15.02
CA VAL A 527 16.01 18.62 14.83
C VAL A 527 16.30 18.26 13.37
N ARG A 528 17.09 19.09 12.70
CA ARG A 528 17.42 18.95 11.28
C ARG A 528 18.84 18.43 11.09
N ILE A 529 18.97 17.30 10.40
CA ILE A 529 20.26 16.70 10.03
C ILE A 529 20.64 16.95 8.57
N LEU A 530 19.67 17.25 7.69
CA LEU A 530 19.87 17.63 6.29
C LEU A 530 18.78 18.63 5.85
N SER A 531 19.06 19.46 4.86
CA SER A 531 18.02 20.29 4.25
C SER A 531 17.04 19.45 3.42
N PRO A 532 15.77 19.88 3.27
CA PRO A 532 14.80 19.14 2.47
C PRO A 532 15.18 19.14 0.99
N LYS A 533 15.95 20.12 0.53
CA LYS A 533 16.45 20.16 -0.85
C LYS A 533 17.50 19.07 -1.08
N THR A 534 18.37 18.82 -0.11
CA THR A 534 19.40 17.78 -0.21
C THR A 534 18.80 16.39 -0.14
N VAL A 535 17.87 16.13 0.77
CA VAL A 535 17.18 14.82 0.81
C VAL A 535 16.44 14.55 -0.50
N ASN A 536 15.71 15.55 -1.02
CA ASN A 536 15.07 15.45 -2.33
C ASN A 536 16.07 15.25 -3.49
N TYR A 537 17.29 15.77 -3.37
CA TYR A 537 18.34 15.57 -4.35
C TYR A 537 18.97 14.17 -4.25
N MET A 538 19.15 13.64 -3.03
CA MET A 538 19.67 12.29 -2.78
C MET A 538 18.75 11.22 -3.36
N ARG A 539 17.42 11.40 -3.26
CA ARG A 539 16.43 10.42 -3.75
C ARG A 539 16.06 10.52 -5.23
N GLN A 540 16.77 11.34 -6.02
CA GLN A 540 16.62 11.34 -7.49
C GLN A 540 17.43 10.23 -8.13
N ASN A 541 17.04 9.75 -9.31
CA ASN A 541 17.87 8.80 -10.03
C ASN A 541 19.14 9.50 -10.53
N HIS A 542 20.28 9.12 -9.96
CA HIS A 542 21.60 9.65 -10.31
C HIS A 542 22.31 8.79 -11.36
N LEU A 543 21.71 7.69 -11.81
CA LEU A 543 22.26 6.89 -12.89
C LEU A 543 21.87 7.47 -14.26
N PRO A 544 22.80 7.50 -15.23
CA PRO A 544 22.45 7.73 -16.63
C PRO A 544 21.45 6.68 -17.12
N ALA A 545 20.59 7.04 -18.08
CA ALA A 545 19.59 6.12 -18.64
C ALA A 545 20.17 4.83 -19.25
N SER A 546 21.46 4.82 -19.59
CA SER A 546 22.18 3.65 -20.10
C SER A 546 22.66 2.68 -19.02
N ILE A 547 22.61 3.07 -17.74
CA ILE A 547 23.09 2.28 -16.62
C ILE A 547 21.90 1.87 -15.77
N VAL A 548 21.74 0.56 -15.60
CA VAL A 548 20.67 -0.03 -14.80
C VAL A 548 21.26 -0.58 -13.51
N ALA A 549 20.67 -0.24 -12.36
CA ALA A 549 21.03 -0.84 -11.08
C ALA A 549 20.39 -2.24 -10.95
N GLY A 550 21.06 -3.16 -10.26
CA GLY A 550 20.56 -4.54 -10.10
C GLY A 550 20.84 -5.15 -8.73
N GLY A 551 20.04 -6.14 -8.33
CA GLY A 551 20.16 -6.83 -7.03
C GLY A 551 19.16 -6.34 -5.98
N ASN A 552 18.98 -7.12 -4.90
CA ASN A 552 18.11 -6.77 -3.77
C ASN A 552 18.85 -7.02 -2.43
N GLY A 553 18.33 -6.45 -1.33
CA GLY A 553 19.02 -6.47 -0.02
C GLY A 553 19.19 -7.87 0.60
N GLU A 554 18.24 -8.78 0.35
CA GLU A 554 18.25 -10.17 0.85
C GLU A 554 19.21 -11.07 0.06
N GLN A 555 19.42 -10.75 -1.23
CA GLN A 555 20.27 -11.50 -2.16
C GLN A 555 21.18 -10.52 -2.94
N PRO A 556 22.16 -9.90 -2.27
CA PRO A 556 23.04 -8.91 -2.88
C PRO A 556 23.93 -9.50 -3.99
N THR A 557 24.03 -10.83 -4.06
CA THR A 557 24.80 -11.56 -5.08
C THR A 557 24.01 -11.86 -6.36
N LEU A 558 22.67 -11.73 -6.32
CA LEU A 558 21.80 -11.94 -7.48
C LEU A 558 21.66 -10.64 -8.29
N LEU A 559 22.77 -10.23 -8.89
CA LEU A 559 22.82 -9.12 -9.85
C LEU A 559 21.88 -9.44 -11.02
N GLY A 560 20.77 -8.69 -11.14
CA GLY A 560 19.86 -8.72 -12.30
C GLY A 560 18.77 -9.79 -12.32
N ALA A 561 18.56 -10.57 -11.25
CA ALA A 561 17.83 -11.85 -11.38
C ALA A 561 16.28 -11.81 -11.35
N THR A 562 15.62 -10.70 -11.02
CA THR A 562 14.13 -10.68 -10.95
C THR A 562 13.46 -9.83 -12.03
N THR A 563 14.10 -8.75 -12.51
CA THR A 563 13.56 -7.86 -13.55
C THR A 563 14.61 -7.26 -14.50
N ASN A 564 15.87 -7.76 -14.51
CA ASN A 564 17.02 -7.06 -15.11
C ASN A 564 17.22 -5.61 -14.60
N GLY A 565 16.65 -5.25 -13.44
CA GLY A 565 16.72 -3.89 -12.88
C GLY A 565 15.77 -2.88 -13.54
N VAL A 566 14.88 -3.32 -14.44
CA VAL A 566 13.86 -2.47 -15.04
C VAL A 566 12.91 -1.95 -13.94
N GLY A 567 12.61 -0.66 -13.98
CA GLY A 567 11.78 0.02 -12.98
C GLY A 567 12.51 0.39 -11.69
N PHE A 568 13.81 0.12 -11.59
CA PHE A 568 14.65 0.53 -10.47
C PHE A 568 15.72 1.56 -10.88
N GLY A 569 16.06 2.44 -9.95
CA GLY A 569 17.13 3.42 -10.07
C GLY A 569 18.01 3.45 -8.85
N PHE A 570 19.01 4.33 -8.86
CA PHE A 570 19.90 4.52 -7.71
C PHE A 570 20.17 6.00 -7.46
N GLY A 571 19.90 6.43 -6.23
CA GLY A 571 20.16 7.77 -5.75
C GLY A 571 21.54 7.92 -5.12
N LEU A 572 21.72 8.93 -4.28
CA LEU A 572 22.95 9.07 -3.47
C LEU A 572 22.75 8.27 -2.18
N GLY A 573 23.10 6.99 -2.21
CA GLY A 573 23.01 6.07 -1.06
C GLY A 573 21.68 5.31 -0.90
N PHE A 574 20.75 5.43 -1.84
CA PHE A 574 19.45 4.77 -1.79
C PHE A 574 19.11 4.05 -3.10
N GLY A 575 18.48 2.88 -3.00
CA GLY A 575 17.77 2.27 -4.12
C GLY A 575 16.44 2.99 -4.35
N LEU A 576 16.00 3.08 -5.61
CA LEU A 576 14.79 3.80 -5.99
C LEU A 576 13.85 2.91 -6.79
N VAL A 577 12.55 3.07 -6.60
CA VAL A 577 11.53 2.62 -7.55
C VAL A 577 11.26 3.76 -8.51
N THR A 578 11.65 3.61 -9.78
CA THR A 578 11.43 4.62 -10.83
C THR A 578 10.19 4.31 -11.67
N ASP A 579 9.79 3.04 -11.73
CA ASP A 579 8.55 2.57 -12.35
C ASP A 579 8.06 1.32 -11.61
N ALA A 580 7.06 1.47 -10.73
CA ALA A 580 6.54 0.42 -9.87
C ALA A 580 5.89 -0.74 -10.66
N VAL A 581 5.22 -0.42 -11.77
CA VAL A 581 4.60 -1.42 -12.65
C VAL A 581 5.69 -2.26 -13.32
N ALA A 582 6.70 -1.62 -13.89
CA ALA A 582 7.79 -2.33 -14.55
C ALA A 582 8.67 -3.11 -13.56
N ALA A 583 8.81 -2.61 -12.34
CA ALA A 583 9.49 -3.28 -11.24
C ALA A 583 8.67 -4.45 -10.65
N GLY A 584 7.37 -4.55 -10.95
CA GLY A 584 6.49 -5.58 -10.40
C GLY A 584 6.32 -5.49 -8.88
N VAL A 585 6.40 -4.27 -8.32
CA VAL A 585 6.28 -4.02 -6.88
C VAL A 585 5.06 -3.14 -6.61
N LEU A 586 4.36 -3.44 -5.51
CA LEU A 586 3.32 -2.56 -4.99
C LEU A 586 3.97 -1.43 -4.17
N GLY A 587 3.55 -0.20 -4.43
CA GLY A 587 4.11 1.05 -3.89
C GLY A 587 4.19 2.11 -4.99
N SER A 588 4.72 3.29 -4.66
CA SER A 588 4.69 4.42 -5.59
C SER A 588 6.02 4.69 -6.30
N ASN A 589 5.93 5.36 -7.47
CA ASN A 589 7.10 5.89 -8.16
C ASN A 589 7.77 6.98 -7.33
N GLY A 590 9.07 6.86 -7.10
CA GLY A 590 9.84 7.75 -6.23
C GLY A 590 10.00 7.24 -4.80
N GLU A 591 9.47 6.05 -4.48
CA GLU A 591 9.89 5.30 -3.29
C GLU A 591 11.41 5.12 -3.29
N PHE A 592 12.01 5.31 -2.12
CA PHE A 592 13.43 5.06 -1.91
C PHE A 592 13.64 4.13 -0.72
N ASN A 593 14.60 3.23 -0.85
CA ASN A 593 14.71 2.05 0.00
C ASN A 593 16.14 1.54 0.12
N TRP A 594 16.34 0.62 1.05
CA TRP A 594 17.50 -0.26 1.09
C TRP A 594 17.23 -1.52 1.90
N GLY A 595 18.22 -2.41 2.02
CA GLY A 595 18.14 -3.61 2.85
C GLY A 595 19.49 -4.06 3.37
N GLY A 596 19.47 -5.01 4.30
CA GLY A 596 20.63 -5.64 4.91
C GLY A 596 20.71 -7.12 4.56
N ALA A 597 21.93 -7.67 4.58
CA ALA A 597 22.22 -9.05 4.18
C ALA A 597 21.54 -10.11 5.06
N ALA A 598 21.18 -9.75 6.29
CA ALA A 598 20.40 -10.59 7.21
C ALA A 598 18.88 -10.44 7.01
N GLY A 599 18.44 -9.83 5.90
CA GLY A 599 17.03 -9.68 5.55
C GLY A 599 16.32 -8.48 6.16
N THR A 600 17.03 -7.63 6.92
CA THR A 600 16.49 -6.34 7.37
C THR A 600 16.16 -5.47 6.15
N VAL A 601 15.10 -4.69 6.24
CA VAL A 601 14.59 -3.91 5.11
C VAL A 601 13.93 -2.62 5.60
N PHE A 602 14.03 -1.57 4.80
CA PHE A 602 13.15 -0.42 4.94
C PHE A 602 12.83 0.20 3.57
N TRP A 603 11.75 0.96 3.52
CA TRP A 603 11.48 1.89 2.43
C TRP A 603 10.70 3.10 2.95
N ILE A 604 10.79 4.18 2.18
CA ILE A 604 10.06 5.42 2.38
C ILE A 604 9.33 5.70 1.08
N ASP A 605 8.01 5.80 1.19
CA ASP A 605 7.12 6.18 0.11
C ASP A 605 6.68 7.63 0.32
N PRO A 606 7.27 8.58 -0.40
CA PRO A 606 6.96 10.00 -0.25
C PRO A 606 5.63 10.38 -0.94
N VAL A 607 5.03 9.50 -1.74
CA VAL A 607 3.72 9.75 -2.35
C VAL A 607 2.64 9.46 -1.33
N GLU A 608 2.73 8.30 -0.68
CA GLU A 608 1.75 7.89 0.35
C GLU A 608 2.07 8.38 1.77
N ASP A 609 3.21 9.04 1.93
CA ASP A 609 3.78 9.50 3.19
C ASP A 609 4.01 8.36 4.21
N VAL A 610 4.42 7.19 3.69
CA VAL A 610 4.59 5.94 4.45
C VAL A 610 6.08 5.63 4.67
N VAL A 611 6.43 5.15 5.87
CA VAL A 611 7.71 4.51 6.17
C VAL A 611 7.47 3.10 6.69
N VAL A 612 8.23 2.14 6.19
CA VAL A 612 8.20 0.77 6.69
C VAL A 612 9.60 0.31 7.07
N VAL A 613 9.71 -0.34 8.23
CA VAL A 613 10.92 -1.01 8.70
C VAL A 613 10.56 -2.46 9.06
N GLY A 614 11.25 -3.41 8.46
CA GLY A 614 11.17 -4.83 8.76
C GLY A 614 12.53 -5.36 9.24
N MET A 615 12.58 -5.97 10.41
CA MET A 615 13.81 -6.48 11.01
C MET A 615 13.73 -7.98 11.23
N ILE A 616 14.66 -8.70 10.60
CA ILE A 616 14.89 -10.15 10.74
C ILE A 616 16.40 -10.42 10.82
N GLN A 617 16.79 -11.62 11.21
CA GLN A 617 18.20 -12.07 11.25
C GLN A 617 18.37 -13.40 10.50
N LEU A 618 18.32 -13.35 9.17
CA LEU A 618 18.53 -14.49 8.27
C LEU A 618 19.42 -14.10 7.08
N MET A 619 20.65 -14.64 7.05
CA MET A 619 21.58 -14.46 5.95
C MET A 619 21.16 -15.26 4.71
N GLY A 620 21.18 -14.60 3.56
CA GLY A 620 20.89 -15.25 2.28
C GLY A 620 19.48 -15.82 2.21
N SER A 621 18.49 -15.08 2.72
CA SER A 621 17.09 -15.48 2.75
C SER A 621 16.63 -15.97 1.36
N PRO A 622 16.06 -17.18 1.27
CA PRO A 622 15.44 -17.67 0.04
C PRO A 622 13.98 -17.23 -0.10
N TYR A 623 13.44 -16.49 0.88
CA TYR A 623 12.02 -16.15 0.96
C TYR A 623 11.77 -14.69 0.56
N PRO A 624 10.64 -14.37 -0.11
CA PRO A 624 10.35 -13.06 -0.65
C PRO A 624 9.80 -12.07 0.41
N PHE A 625 10.46 -11.98 1.56
CA PHE A 625 9.96 -11.25 2.72
C PHE A 625 9.63 -9.79 2.42
N ARG A 626 10.53 -9.06 1.73
CA ARG A 626 10.27 -7.67 1.30
C ARG A 626 8.98 -7.53 0.48
N SER A 627 8.73 -8.43 -0.47
CA SER A 627 7.54 -8.37 -1.35
C SER A 627 6.26 -8.64 -0.56
N ASP A 628 6.29 -9.66 0.30
CA ASP A 628 5.14 -10.01 1.15
C ASP A 628 4.83 -8.86 2.13
N LEU A 629 5.85 -8.26 2.73
CA LEU A 629 5.73 -7.09 3.62
C LEU A 629 5.11 -5.89 2.89
N LYS A 630 5.53 -5.62 1.64
CA LYS A 630 4.94 -4.58 0.79
C LYS A 630 3.46 -4.84 0.54
N ILE A 631 3.10 -6.03 0.06
CA ILE A 631 1.71 -6.37 -0.23
C ILE A 631 0.86 -6.22 1.04
N ALA A 632 1.31 -6.79 2.16
CA ALA A 632 0.59 -6.74 3.44
C ALA A 632 0.41 -5.31 3.97
N THR A 633 1.39 -4.43 3.74
CA THR A 633 1.33 -3.01 4.11
C THR A 633 0.39 -2.23 3.20
N TYR A 634 0.66 -2.18 1.90
CA TYR A 634 -0.09 -1.31 0.98
C TYR A 634 -1.53 -1.76 0.77
N GLN A 635 -1.82 -3.06 0.90
CA GLN A 635 -3.21 -3.46 0.93
C GLN A 635 -3.94 -2.83 2.12
N ALA A 636 -3.31 -2.61 3.27
CA ALA A 636 -4.01 -2.05 4.42
C ALA A 636 -4.33 -0.54 4.28
N LEU A 637 -3.82 0.13 3.26
CA LEU A 637 -4.13 1.53 2.95
C LEU A 637 -5.61 1.65 2.51
N THR A 638 -6.36 2.54 3.15
CA THR A 638 -7.77 2.82 2.80
C THR A 638 -7.93 4.09 1.98
N GLU A 639 -6.91 4.95 1.99
CA GLU A 639 -6.86 6.21 1.27
C GLU A 639 -5.48 6.33 0.61
N SER A 640 -5.46 6.39 -0.71
CA SER A 640 -4.24 6.58 -1.51
C SER A 640 -4.12 8.04 -1.96
N SER A 641 -2.89 8.51 -2.06
CA SER A 641 -2.51 9.87 -2.41
C SER A 641 -2.09 10.00 -3.89
N GLU A 642 -2.19 8.91 -4.65
CA GLU A 642 -1.92 8.81 -6.09
C GLU A 642 -3.00 9.47 -6.97
#